data_AF-A0A2T4GDN6-F1
#
_entry.id   AF-A0A2T4GDN6-F1
#
_cell.length_a   1.000
_cell.length_b   1.000
_cell.length_c   1.000
_cell.angle_alpha   90.00
_cell.angle_beta   90.00
_cell.angle_gamma   90.00
#
_symmetry.space_group_name_H-M   'P 1'
#
loop_
_entity.id
_entity.type
_entity.pdbx_description
1 polymer ?
#
loop_
_entity_poly.entity_id
_entity_poly.type
_entity_poly.pdbx_seq_one_letter_code
_entity_poly.pdbx_strand_id
1 'polypeptide(L)'
;MPLGVTFSFPMVQHSISQATLMPMGKGFAISSDQDLGVDSLMDTIVRSCNATIPLKLSQLSPSKRPPSVVARPEERAEDVNIAINTEWSINGTAPPLYDVGLVTRWDRALDQQGELNSFQPLEYLTSGRYLGELGRLMLVDYLTEHLGIAAGTLPKALLQRHNLTTTYLSHFKPLQPSTLMTSLQQEFPESSGSAPFEWTEEIATALYRIAKAIEVRAAGIVAAATLALLTLAGDVPRDGAHALDRDCELGVGYTGGCIVHFQDYLQDCQDFIDELLSKRFGDESPDKNYSHEIVWGYSGPESLESAMLRPSSYKASHHLHRGVDEEDQGAVTEGDDESEISTDLDDEGPNEETPLVRHQSRRLSLTGRSTTSVDVTPSPFLNNTSPTRFWFIFSQILAAYFISCFDGTIMASSHPVVSSYFNASNSASWFSTAFLLTSSAFQPLLGRLSDALGRKPLFVGAMGIFAASITWSSLAGSIESFILSRAFCGIGAGGVMTLGSIIVSDLVPIENRGAYQSYINMNYGVGSSLGAATGGAIADSLGWRWEFGIQVPPLLICMVVAWIAIPDDLGIQGQRKSVWQALREFDFRGSLLLTTAITSVILGLTLGGNVMPWSHPIVIASLVLFAITFPLFIWVESWVHKPIMPLHLIYKAPRANLVASNAIAALIANSILFNIPLYFQAVLLTTATSSGLRLIIPTIAASATGTFTGFAVTYTGRLKWPVQIGTICTLIGTIGLASLQRDLPSWVYLFILMPSSIGQGFQFPGTFMAILAASDQSEQAVVTSTLMLWRSLGQVLGVASSSLVVQNALFHYLKQFVTGEDRDEIIRRVRESVEEIIKLEPKYREQVILSYEAALRLTFICCIVVALASALIVVPIKLPRLGVRKHK
;
A
#
# COMPACT_ATOMS: atom_id res chain seq x y z
N MET A 1 0.14 -44.88 6.31
CA MET A 1 0.31 -43.51 5.81
C MET A 1 1.77 -43.13 5.98
N PRO A 2 2.50 -42.68 4.95
CA PRO A 2 3.77 -42.00 5.13
C PRO A 2 3.51 -40.68 5.89
N LEU A 3 4.29 -40.40 6.93
CA LEU A 3 4.13 -39.30 7.90
C LEU A 3 4.83 -38.05 7.36
N GLY A 4 4.13 -37.01 6.87
CA GLY A 4 4.77 -35.88 6.16
C GLY A 4 4.69 -34.51 6.87
N VAL A 5 5.77 -33.74 6.75
CA VAL A 5 5.95 -32.31 7.10
C VAL A 5 5.49 -31.41 5.94
N THR A 6 4.87 -30.25 6.22
CA THR A 6 4.28 -29.35 5.20
C THR A 6 4.89 -27.94 5.27
N PHE A 7 5.12 -27.32 4.11
CA PHE A 7 5.71 -25.99 3.94
C PHE A 7 4.93 -24.82 4.56
N SER A 8 5.68 -23.79 4.99
CA SER A 8 5.15 -22.48 5.41
C SER A 8 4.95 -21.53 4.22
N PHE A 9 3.69 -21.42 3.84
CA PHE A 9 3.07 -20.15 3.54
C PHE A 9 1.87 -20.04 4.49
N PRO A 10 1.28 -18.86 4.74
CA PRO A 10 -0.05 -18.83 5.33
C PRO A 10 -0.94 -19.76 4.47
N MET A 11 -1.60 -20.74 5.07
CA MET A 11 -2.42 -21.71 4.33
C MET A 11 -3.82 -21.76 4.94
N VAL A 12 -4.82 -21.87 4.08
CA VAL A 12 -6.19 -22.22 4.49
C VAL A 12 -6.34 -23.72 4.25
N GLN A 13 -6.78 -24.48 5.25
CA GLN A 13 -6.84 -25.94 5.14
C GLN A 13 -8.14 -26.51 5.75
N HIS A 14 -8.82 -27.36 4.97
CA HIS A 14 -9.90 -28.23 5.43
C HIS A 14 -9.60 -29.73 5.20
N SER A 15 -8.65 -30.05 4.30
CA SER A 15 -8.04 -31.37 4.09
C SER A 15 -6.67 -31.24 3.41
N ILE A 16 -5.82 -32.28 3.46
CA ILE A 16 -4.45 -32.25 2.90
C ILE A 16 -4.46 -32.02 1.38
N SER A 17 -5.42 -32.59 0.67
CA SER A 17 -5.58 -32.44 -0.78
C SER A 17 -6.14 -31.08 -1.23
N GLN A 18 -6.35 -30.14 -0.30
CA GLN A 18 -6.95 -28.82 -0.56
C GLN A 18 -6.11 -27.67 0.00
N ALA A 19 -4.85 -27.92 0.36
CA ALA A 19 -3.98 -26.87 0.90
C ALA A 19 -3.65 -25.82 -0.18
N THR A 20 -3.78 -24.53 0.15
CA THR A 20 -3.48 -23.41 -0.76
C THR A 20 -2.55 -22.41 -0.07
N LEU A 21 -1.47 -22.02 -0.74
CA LEU A 21 -0.42 -21.13 -0.22
C LEU A 21 -0.82 -19.64 -0.29
N MET A 22 -0.46 -18.84 0.72
CA MET A 22 -0.71 -17.38 0.79
C MET A 22 0.60 -16.57 0.85
N PRO A 23 0.63 -15.31 0.36
CA PRO A 23 1.85 -14.50 0.38
C PRO A 23 2.19 -13.94 1.77
N MET A 24 3.49 -13.97 2.13
CA MET A 24 4.04 -13.25 3.29
C MET A 24 4.74 -11.98 2.80
N GLY A 25 4.35 -10.81 3.31
CA GLY A 25 4.77 -9.47 2.87
C GLY A 25 6.26 -9.10 3.04
N LYS A 26 7.18 -10.05 2.88
CA LYS A 26 8.64 -9.86 2.82
C LYS A 26 9.15 -10.31 1.43
N GLY A 27 8.82 -9.60 0.36
CA GLY A 27 9.54 -9.66 -0.93
C GLY A 27 9.92 -11.02 -1.53
N PHE A 28 9.04 -12.03 -1.51
CA PHE A 28 9.21 -13.30 -2.24
C PHE A 28 8.19 -13.41 -3.38
N ALA A 29 8.58 -13.89 -4.57
CA ALA A 29 7.69 -14.17 -5.69
C ALA A 29 7.80 -15.65 -6.10
N ILE A 30 6.74 -16.42 -5.86
CA ILE A 30 6.50 -17.77 -6.42
C ILE A 30 5.07 -17.75 -6.95
N SER A 31 4.83 -18.35 -8.13
CA SER A 31 3.53 -18.38 -8.81
C SER A 31 2.50 -19.26 -8.06
N SER A 32 1.23 -18.87 -8.09
CA SER A 32 0.14 -19.45 -7.27
C SER A 32 -0.48 -20.75 -7.79
N ASP A 33 -0.01 -21.26 -8.92
CA ASP A 33 -0.71 -22.28 -9.73
C ASP A 33 0.02 -23.63 -9.77
N GLN A 34 0.87 -23.94 -8.77
CA GLN A 34 1.64 -25.17 -8.73
C GLN A 34 0.87 -26.30 -8.01
N ASP A 35 0.51 -27.34 -8.75
CA ASP A 35 -0.16 -28.55 -8.23
C ASP A 35 0.88 -29.47 -7.55
N LEU A 36 0.77 -29.66 -6.22
CA LEU A 36 1.72 -30.40 -5.40
C LEU A 36 1.35 -31.90 -5.37
N GLY A 37 1.46 -32.56 -6.53
CA GLY A 37 1.03 -33.95 -6.78
C GLY A 37 1.35 -34.99 -5.70
N VAL A 38 0.61 -36.11 -5.77
CA VAL A 38 0.42 -37.13 -4.71
C VAL A 38 1.65 -37.95 -4.29
N ASP A 39 2.83 -37.75 -4.89
CA ASP A 39 3.99 -38.59 -4.62
C ASP A 39 5.08 -37.85 -3.85
N SER A 40 5.16 -38.18 -2.55
CA SER A 40 6.32 -37.99 -1.65
C SER A 40 6.78 -36.54 -1.42
N LEU A 41 6.25 -35.89 -0.38
CA LEU A 41 6.78 -34.60 0.09
C LEU A 41 7.03 -34.62 1.60
N MET A 42 8.31 -34.63 1.95
CA MET A 42 8.90 -34.69 3.29
C MET A 42 9.95 -33.57 3.38
N ASP A 43 9.52 -32.34 3.66
CA ASP A 43 10.42 -31.19 3.57
C ASP A 43 10.39 -30.28 4.81
N THR A 44 11.54 -30.12 5.47
CA THR A 44 11.76 -29.06 6.47
C THR A 44 12.31 -27.82 5.78
N ILE A 45 11.69 -26.65 5.95
CA ILE A 45 12.31 -25.39 5.49
C ILE A 45 12.87 -24.61 6.67
N VAL A 46 14.17 -24.29 6.62
CA VAL A 46 14.80 -23.29 7.50
C VAL A 46 15.03 -22.00 6.71
N ARG A 47 14.25 -20.95 7.00
CA ARG A 47 14.53 -19.57 6.52
C ARG A 47 14.85 -18.70 7.71
N SER A 48 16.10 -18.26 7.89
CA SER A 48 16.45 -17.13 8.78
C SER A 48 15.73 -17.12 10.16
N CYS A 49 15.66 -18.27 10.86
CA CYS A 49 14.94 -18.50 12.14
C CYS A 49 13.44 -18.85 12.09
N ASN A 50 12.85 -19.01 10.91
CA ASN A 50 11.49 -19.50 10.69
C ASN A 50 11.50 -20.92 10.14
N ALA A 51 10.68 -21.77 10.76
CA ALA A 51 10.42 -23.14 10.30
C ALA A 51 8.94 -23.48 10.44
N THR A 52 8.43 -24.39 9.62
CA THR A 52 7.10 -24.97 9.83
C THR A 52 7.22 -26.47 9.91
N ILE A 53 6.76 -27.01 11.02
CA ILE A 53 6.81 -28.44 11.31
C ILE A 53 5.46 -28.93 11.86
N PRO A 54 5.03 -30.15 11.53
CA PRO A 54 3.92 -30.78 12.22
C PRO A 54 4.38 -31.16 13.63
N LEU A 55 3.63 -30.73 14.66
CA LEU A 55 3.80 -31.27 16.01
C LEU A 55 2.48 -31.81 16.53
N LYS A 56 2.58 -32.86 17.34
CA LYS A 56 1.44 -33.39 18.08
C LYS A 56 0.89 -32.32 19.02
N LEU A 57 -0.43 -32.19 19.08
CA LEU A 57 -1.11 -31.24 19.97
C LEU A 57 -0.68 -31.39 21.45
N SER A 58 -0.36 -32.62 21.88
CA SER A 58 0.17 -32.92 23.20
C SER A 58 1.52 -32.25 23.52
N GLN A 59 2.35 -31.97 22.51
CA GLN A 59 3.65 -31.29 22.69
C GLN A 59 3.51 -29.76 22.84
N LEU A 60 2.35 -29.19 22.50
CA LEU A 60 2.08 -27.76 22.68
C LEU A 60 1.68 -27.43 24.13
N SER A 61 2.17 -26.30 24.64
CA SER A 61 1.67 -25.69 25.88
C SER A 61 0.15 -25.53 25.82
N PRO A 62 -0.60 -25.83 26.90
CA PRO A 62 -2.05 -25.68 26.93
C PRO A 62 -2.55 -24.30 26.47
N SER A 63 -1.78 -23.23 26.74
CA SER A 63 -2.11 -21.86 26.32
C SER A 63 -1.99 -21.59 24.82
N LYS A 64 -1.33 -22.48 24.07
CA LYS A 64 -1.11 -22.37 22.62
C LYS A 64 -1.97 -23.35 21.82
N ARG A 65 -2.81 -24.15 22.48
CA ARG A 65 -3.69 -25.11 21.81
C ARG A 65 -4.91 -24.37 21.22
N PRO A 66 -5.28 -24.62 19.96
CA PRO A 66 -6.49 -24.05 19.39
C PRO A 66 -7.74 -24.53 20.15
N PRO A 67 -8.80 -23.70 20.24
CA PRO A 67 -10.00 -24.02 21.03
C PRO A 67 -10.82 -25.18 20.45
N SER A 68 -10.63 -25.52 19.17
CA SER A 68 -11.29 -26.64 18.50
C SER A 68 -10.35 -27.28 17.47
N VAL A 69 -10.23 -28.60 17.50
CA VAL A 69 -9.46 -29.39 16.51
C VAL A 69 -10.40 -30.43 15.90
N VAL A 70 -10.46 -30.48 14.57
CA VAL A 70 -11.24 -31.49 13.83
C VAL A 70 -10.32 -32.69 13.61
N ALA A 71 -10.49 -33.73 14.41
CA ALA A 71 -9.79 -35.00 14.23
C ALA A 71 -10.57 -35.91 13.27
N ARG A 72 -9.87 -36.82 12.58
CA ARG A 72 -10.52 -37.89 11.84
C ARG A 72 -11.26 -38.82 12.83
N PRO A 73 -12.34 -39.52 12.41
CA PRO A 73 -13.13 -40.37 13.31
C PRO A 73 -12.32 -41.43 14.07
N GLU A 74 -11.16 -41.81 13.52
CA GLU A 74 -10.29 -42.88 14.04
C GLU A 74 -9.09 -42.34 14.86
N GLU A 75 -8.94 -41.02 14.98
CA GLU A 75 -7.76 -40.36 15.54
C GLU A 75 -8.12 -39.65 16.85
N ARG A 76 -7.32 -39.84 17.91
CA ARG A 76 -7.54 -39.13 19.18
C ARG A 76 -7.14 -37.68 19.04
N ALA A 77 -7.97 -36.76 19.54
CA ALA A 77 -7.75 -35.31 19.43
C ALA A 77 -6.38 -34.84 19.96
N GLU A 78 -5.78 -35.56 20.91
CA GLU A 78 -4.48 -35.24 21.51
C GLU A 78 -3.26 -35.66 20.67
N ASP A 79 -3.47 -36.61 19.75
CA ASP A 79 -2.43 -37.17 18.86
C ASP A 79 -2.44 -36.53 17.46
N VAL A 80 -3.36 -35.59 17.21
CA VAL A 80 -3.44 -34.86 15.95
C VAL A 80 -2.19 -33.99 15.77
N ASN A 81 -1.52 -34.19 14.63
CA ASN A 81 -0.43 -33.32 14.19
C ASN A 81 -1.00 -32.01 13.66
N ILE A 82 -0.49 -30.89 14.19
CA ILE A 82 -0.84 -29.54 13.75
C ILE A 82 0.42 -28.89 13.20
N ALA A 83 0.30 -28.29 12.01
CA ALA A 83 1.37 -27.48 11.44
C ALA A 83 1.59 -26.23 12.30
N ILE A 84 2.80 -26.07 12.83
CA ILE A 84 3.17 -24.92 13.64
C ILE A 84 4.24 -24.15 12.90
N ASN A 85 3.94 -22.88 12.63
CA ASN A 85 4.95 -21.94 12.18
C ASN A 85 5.71 -21.43 13.41
N THR A 86 6.98 -21.79 13.52
CA THR A 86 7.87 -21.37 14.58
C THR A 86 8.78 -20.27 14.09
N GLU A 87 8.72 -19.11 14.72
CA GLU A 87 9.77 -18.10 14.66
C GLU A 87 10.61 -18.21 15.94
N TRP A 88 11.90 -18.48 15.80
CA TRP A 88 12.84 -18.65 16.91
C TRP A 88 13.30 -17.34 17.56
N SER A 89 12.40 -16.35 17.60
CA SER A 89 12.68 -14.99 18.05
C SER A 89 11.98 -14.61 19.37
N ILE A 90 11.07 -15.44 19.90
CA ILE A 90 10.28 -15.09 21.09
C ILE A 90 10.99 -15.52 22.38
N ASN A 91 11.81 -14.64 22.95
CA ASN A 91 12.23 -14.54 24.36
C ASN A 91 12.65 -15.82 25.12
N GLY A 92 12.97 -16.92 24.42
CA GLY A 92 13.26 -18.23 25.02
C GLY A 92 14.46 -18.97 24.40
N THR A 93 15.00 -18.48 23.27
CA THR A 93 16.19 -19.07 22.60
C THR A 93 17.51 -18.49 23.13
N ALA A 94 17.48 -17.37 23.84
CA ALA A 94 18.66 -16.73 24.41
C ALA A 94 19.39 -17.59 25.47
N PRO A 95 18.72 -18.07 26.53
CA PRO A 95 19.43 -18.77 27.61
C PRO A 95 20.26 -19.97 27.13
N PRO A 96 19.73 -20.88 26.28
CA PRO A 96 20.54 -21.99 25.76
C PRO A 96 21.80 -21.54 25.02
N LEU A 97 21.73 -20.47 24.21
CA LEU A 97 22.88 -19.94 23.48
C LEU A 97 23.96 -19.35 24.41
N TYR A 98 23.55 -18.76 25.54
CA TYR A 98 24.48 -18.30 26.58
C TYR A 98 25.07 -19.47 27.38
N ASP A 99 24.26 -20.47 27.72
CA ASP A 99 24.69 -21.65 28.49
C ASP A 99 25.73 -22.48 27.74
N VAL A 100 25.59 -22.61 26.41
CA VAL A 100 26.59 -23.30 25.56
C VAL A 100 27.74 -22.40 25.10
N GLY A 101 27.78 -21.13 25.52
CA GLY A 101 28.89 -20.22 25.24
C GLY A 101 29.02 -19.75 23.79
N LEU A 102 27.94 -19.81 22.99
CA LEU A 102 27.96 -19.42 21.57
C LEU A 102 27.93 -17.89 21.34
N VAL A 103 27.51 -17.12 22.34
CA VAL A 103 27.42 -15.66 22.26
C VAL A 103 28.76 -15.01 22.58
N THR A 104 29.43 -14.47 21.56
CA THR A 104 30.76 -13.85 21.66
C THR A 104 30.69 -12.40 22.15
N ARG A 105 31.86 -11.79 22.40
CA ARG A 105 31.97 -10.36 22.73
C ARG A 105 31.48 -9.46 21.59
N TRP A 106 31.70 -9.86 20.33
CA TRP A 106 31.26 -9.09 19.16
C TRP A 106 29.74 -9.16 18.99
N ASP A 107 29.12 -10.30 19.30
CA ASP A 107 27.65 -10.44 19.30
C ASP A 107 27.02 -9.52 20.37
N ARG A 108 27.63 -9.41 21.55
CA ARG A 108 27.18 -8.47 22.60
C ARG A 108 27.38 -7.01 22.20
N ALA A 109 28.47 -6.68 21.52
CA ALA A 109 28.71 -5.33 21.00
C ALA A 109 27.68 -4.95 19.92
N LEU A 110 27.34 -5.90 19.05
CA LEU A 110 26.30 -5.75 18.05
C LEU A 110 24.91 -5.57 18.69
N ASP A 111 24.62 -6.33 19.75
CA ASP A 111 23.37 -6.28 20.52
C ASP A 111 23.20 -4.94 21.27
N GLN A 112 24.23 -4.47 21.97
CA GLN A 112 24.23 -3.16 22.66
C GLN A 112 24.02 -1.98 21.71
N GLN A 113 24.37 -2.15 20.44
CA GLN A 113 24.17 -1.16 19.39
C GLN A 113 22.82 -1.32 18.66
N GLY A 114 22.02 -2.34 18.98
CA GLY A 114 20.70 -2.61 18.38
C GLY A 114 19.61 -1.58 18.75
N GLU A 115 18.56 -1.50 17.93
CA GLU A 115 17.36 -0.72 18.26
C GLU A 115 16.56 -1.45 19.36
N LEU A 116 16.27 -0.76 20.46
CA LEU A 116 15.79 -1.29 21.75
C LEU A 116 14.45 -2.06 21.77
N ASN A 117 13.86 -2.48 20.65
CA ASN A 117 12.52 -3.12 20.60
C ASN A 117 12.42 -4.44 19.82
N SER A 118 13.50 -5.05 19.30
CA SER A 118 13.45 -6.34 18.60
C SER A 118 14.62 -7.25 18.99
N PHE A 119 14.53 -7.92 20.14
CA PHE A 119 15.53 -8.88 20.60
C PHE A 119 15.41 -10.19 19.80
N GLN A 120 16.36 -10.48 18.90
CA GLN A 120 16.38 -11.72 18.10
C GLN A 120 17.81 -12.32 18.03
N PRO A 121 18.34 -12.91 19.12
CA PRO A 121 19.73 -13.37 19.20
C PRO A 121 20.10 -14.43 18.18
N LEU A 122 19.19 -15.37 17.90
CA LEU A 122 19.46 -16.45 16.95
C LEU A 122 19.55 -15.92 15.51
N GLU A 123 18.70 -14.96 15.15
CA GLU A 123 18.69 -14.36 13.80
C GLU A 123 20.00 -13.64 13.49
N TYR A 124 20.59 -12.95 14.48
CA TYR A 124 21.88 -12.27 14.33
C TYR A 124 23.04 -13.25 14.18
N LEU A 125 22.95 -14.44 14.79
CA LEU A 125 23.99 -15.46 14.73
C LEU A 125 23.95 -16.27 13.43
N THR A 126 22.78 -16.38 12.77
CA THR A 126 22.58 -17.31 11.65
C THR A 126 22.14 -16.66 10.34
N SER A 127 21.78 -15.36 10.28
CA SER A 127 21.25 -14.80 9.03
C SER A 127 21.23 -13.26 8.90
N GLY A 128 20.97 -12.80 7.68
CA GLY A 128 20.62 -11.41 7.37
C GLY A 128 21.79 -10.43 7.38
N ARG A 129 21.46 -9.13 7.41
CA ARG A 129 22.42 -8.00 7.37
C ARG A 129 23.42 -7.96 8.55
N TYR A 130 23.20 -8.78 9.56
CA TYR A 130 23.94 -8.78 10.83
C TYR A 130 25.27 -9.53 10.73
N LEU A 131 25.36 -10.56 9.88
CA LEU A 131 26.61 -11.29 9.65
C LEU A 131 27.71 -10.39 9.05
N GLY A 132 27.32 -9.45 8.20
CA GLY A 132 28.23 -8.46 7.60
C GLY A 132 28.81 -7.52 8.65
N GLU A 133 27.94 -7.02 9.53
CA GLU A 133 28.34 -6.14 10.62
C GLU A 133 29.19 -6.88 11.67
N LEU A 134 28.89 -8.15 11.93
CA LEU A 134 29.73 -9.00 12.77
C LEU A 134 31.13 -9.16 12.17
N GLY A 135 31.22 -9.46 10.87
CA GLY A 135 32.50 -9.52 10.15
C GLY A 135 33.27 -8.21 10.22
N ARG A 136 32.58 -7.07 10.15
CA ARG A 136 33.18 -5.74 10.32
C ARG A 136 33.78 -5.55 11.70
N LEU A 137 33.01 -5.89 12.74
CA LEU A 137 33.45 -5.76 14.13
C LEU A 137 34.67 -6.64 14.41
N MET A 138 34.65 -7.89 13.92
CA MET A 138 35.78 -8.81 14.04
C MET A 138 37.01 -8.32 13.27
N LEU A 139 36.83 -7.79 12.05
CA LEU A 139 37.94 -7.26 11.26
C LEU A 139 38.55 -6.02 11.93
N VAL A 140 37.73 -5.06 12.37
CA VAL A 140 38.24 -3.86 13.05
C VAL A 140 39.00 -4.24 14.32
N ASP A 141 38.43 -5.14 15.13
CA ASP A 141 39.06 -5.64 16.35
C ASP A 141 40.39 -6.38 16.06
N TYR A 142 40.46 -7.19 15.00
CA TYR A 142 41.71 -7.80 14.56
C TYR A 142 42.76 -6.76 14.16
N LEU A 143 42.38 -5.74 13.39
CA LEU A 143 43.29 -4.68 12.96
C LEU A 143 43.80 -3.85 14.15
N THR A 144 42.94 -3.52 15.12
CA THR A 144 43.29 -2.63 16.24
C THR A 144 43.97 -3.35 17.39
N GLU A 145 43.43 -4.49 17.83
CA GLU A 145 43.90 -5.20 19.02
C GLU A 145 45.01 -6.21 18.70
N HIS A 146 44.96 -6.86 17.52
CA HIS A 146 45.94 -7.88 17.16
C HIS A 146 47.11 -7.33 16.35
N LEU A 147 46.84 -6.52 15.32
CA LEU A 147 47.89 -5.88 14.52
C LEU A 147 48.38 -4.54 15.09
N GLY A 148 47.74 -4.03 16.15
CA GLY A 148 48.15 -2.78 16.81
C GLY A 148 47.97 -1.53 15.95
N ILE A 149 47.15 -1.59 14.90
CA ILE A 149 46.91 -0.46 14.00
C ILE A 149 45.97 0.52 14.70
N ALA A 150 46.37 1.78 14.82
CA ALA A 150 45.55 2.78 15.47
C ALA A 150 44.20 2.94 14.74
N ALA A 151 43.08 2.85 15.46
CA ALA A 151 41.74 2.96 14.85
C ALA A 151 41.54 4.23 13.99
N GLY A 152 42.25 5.32 14.31
CA GLY A 152 42.22 6.58 13.57
C GLY A 152 42.89 6.54 12.18
N THR A 153 43.71 5.54 11.88
CA THR A 153 44.35 5.35 10.56
C THR A 153 43.55 4.41 9.65
N LEU A 154 42.56 3.69 10.18
CA LEU A 154 41.70 2.81 9.37
C LEU A 154 40.77 3.60 8.45
N PRO A 155 40.34 3.03 7.30
CA PRO A 155 39.39 3.66 6.40
C PRO A 155 38.10 4.06 7.14
N LYS A 156 37.70 5.33 7.02
CA LYS A 156 36.48 5.86 7.70
C LYS A 156 35.21 5.13 7.27
N ALA A 157 35.20 4.54 6.08
CA ALA A 157 34.10 3.71 5.59
C ALA A 157 34.01 2.37 6.34
N LEU A 158 35.14 1.77 6.74
CA LEU A 158 35.19 0.52 7.51
C LEU A 158 34.74 0.71 8.96
N LEU A 159 34.96 1.90 9.53
CA LEU A 159 34.52 2.24 10.89
C LEU A 159 33.02 2.58 10.97
N GLN A 160 32.37 2.82 9.83
CA GLN A 160 30.93 3.09 9.76
C GLN A 160 30.13 1.80 9.83
N ARG A 161 29.09 1.81 10.66
CA ARG A 161 28.18 0.69 10.87
C ARG A 161 27.49 0.26 9.56
N HIS A 162 27.36 -1.05 9.36
CA HIS A 162 26.71 -1.72 8.23
C HIS A 162 27.39 -1.51 6.86
N ASN A 163 28.61 -0.98 6.83
CA ASN A 163 29.32 -0.77 5.57
C ASN A 163 30.05 -2.01 5.05
N LEU A 164 30.26 -3.04 5.88
CA LEU A 164 30.65 -4.35 5.39
C LEU A 164 29.39 -5.20 5.28
N THR A 165 28.89 -5.41 4.07
CA THR A 165 27.63 -6.10 3.86
C THR A 165 27.80 -7.62 3.88
N THR A 166 26.75 -8.33 4.29
CA THR A 166 26.72 -9.80 4.25
C THR A 166 26.88 -10.33 2.83
N THR A 167 26.31 -9.63 1.83
CA THR A 167 26.46 -9.95 0.41
C THR A 167 27.92 -9.80 -0.05
N TYR A 168 28.63 -8.79 0.45
CA TYR A 168 30.05 -8.65 0.13
C TYR A 168 30.86 -9.80 0.71
N LEU A 169 30.66 -10.14 1.99
CA LEU A 169 31.34 -11.26 2.65
C LEU A 169 31.05 -12.64 2.05
N SER A 170 29.87 -12.83 1.45
CA SER A 170 29.49 -14.12 0.91
C SER A 170 30.33 -14.50 -0.31
N HIS A 171 30.72 -13.55 -1.17
CA HIS A 171 31.32 -13.84 -2.48
C HIS A 171 32.85 -14.01 -2.47
N PHE A 172 33.45 -14.48 -1.38
CA PHE A 172 34.92 -14.63 -1.29
C PHE A 172 35.47 -15.99 -1.75
N LYS A 173 34.65 -16.86 -2.36
CA LYS A 173 35.07 -18.17 -2.87
C LYS A 173 35.25 -18.15 -4.41
N PRO A 174 36.33 -18.73 -4.95
CA PRO A 174 37.48 -19.32 -4.26
C PRO A 174 38.39 -18.24 -3.63
N LEU A 175 39.11 -18.59 -2.56
CA LEU A 175 40.06 -17.65 -1.92
C LEU A 175 41.12 -17.21 -2.93
N GLN A 176 41.08 -15.93 -3.30
CA GLN A 176 42.08 -15.26 -4.13
C GLN A 176 42.56 -14.00 -3.39
N PRO A 177 43.65 -14.08 -2.60
CA PRO A 177 44.09 -12.99 -1.72
C PRO A 177 44.33 -11.67 -2.44
N SER A 178 44.92 -11.71 -3.64
CA SER A 178 45.20 -10.54 -4.48
C SER A 178 43.91 -9.88 -4.98
N THR A 179 42.98 -10.65 -5.55
CA THR A 179 41.67 -10.17 -6.02
C THR A 179 40.85 -9.56 -4.88
N LEU A 180 40.86 -10.22 -3.71
CA LEU A 180 40.15 -9.76 -2.53
C LEU A 180 40.75 -8.47 -1.96
N MET A 181 42.09 -8.37 -1.93
CA MET A 181 42.80 -7.15 -1.55
C MET A 181 42.43 -5.98 -2.47
N THR A 182 42.44 -6.18 -3.80
CA THR A 182 42.04 -5.14 -4.76
C THR A 182 40.58 -4.72 -4.57
N SER A 183 39.68 -5.67 -4.30
CA SER A 183 38.29 -5.37 -3.99
C SER A 183 38.15 -4.55 -2.70
N LEU A 184 38.92 -4.87 -1.66
CA LEU A 184 38.93 -4.12 -0.40
C LEU A 184 39.47 -2.70 -0.58
N GLN A 185 40.48 -2.50 -1.42
CA GLN A 185 40.99 -1.17 -1.77
C GLN A 185 39.95 -0.31 -2.49
N GLN A 186 39.13 -0.92 -3.36
CA GLN A 186 38.06 -0.22 -4.08
C GLN A 186 36.90 0.13 -3.14
N GLU A 187 36.45 -0.80 -2.32
CA GLU A 187 35.31 -0.63 -1.42
C GLU A 187 35.65 0.27 -0.21
N PHE A 188 36.88 0.16 0.29
CA PHE A 188 37.39 0.87 1.46
C PHE A 188 38.73 1.56 1.14
N PRO A 189 38.70 2.69 0.41
CA PRO A 189 39.92 3.38 -0.02
C PRO A 189 40.79 3.83 1.16
N GLU A 190 42.10 3.80 0.92
CA GLU A 190 43.15 4.08 1.90
C GLU A 190 43.08 5.53 2.42
N SER A 191 43.46 5.73 3.68
CA SER A 191 43.41 7.04 4.32
C SER A 191 44.54 7.96 3.84
N SER A 192 44.22 9.16 3.38
CA SER A 192 45.21 10.18 2.98
C SER A 192 45.82 10.87 4.21
N GLY A 193 46.78 10.24 4.88
CA GLY A 193 47.44 10.75 6.10
C GLY A 193 48.93 10.41 6.18
N SER A 194 49.62 10.92 7.21
CA SER A 194 51.08 10.78 7.39
C SER A 194 51.58 9.36 7.75
N ALA A 195 50.67 8.44 8.08
CA ALA A 195 50.90 7.00 8.21
C ALA A 195 49.69 6.28 7.59
N PRO A 196 49.68 6.09 6.25
CA PRO A 196 48.52 5.54 5.55
C PRO A 196 48.35 4.05 5.90
N PHE A 197 47.12 3.65 6.17
CA PHE A 197 46.76 2.23 6.23
C PHE A 197 46.77 1.66 4.81
N GLU A 198 47.50 0.58 4.60
CA GLU A 198 47.57 -0.15 3.34
C GLU A 198 46.92 -1.52 3.49
N TRP A 199 46.12 -1.91 2.49
CA TRP A 199 45.56 -3.26 2.44
C TRP A 199 46.63 -4.25 2.00
N THR A 200 46.82 -5.33 2.77
CA THR A 200 47.74 -6.42 2.42
C THR A 200 46.97 -7.71 2.12
N GLU A 201 47.60 -8.62 1.37
CA GLU A 201 47.04 -9.96 1.12
C GLU A 201 46.81 -10.75 2.43
N GLU A 202 47.60 -10.46 3.47
CA GLU A 202 47.45 -11.03 4.80
C GLU A 202 46.15 -10.56 5.47
N ILE A 203 45.81 -9.27 5.36
CA ILE A 203 44.56 -8.70 5.87
C ILE A 203 43.36 -9.23 5.08
N ALA A 204 43.48 -9.34 3.75
CA ALA A 204 42.45 -9.94 2.90
C ALA A 204 42.20 -11.41 3.29
N THR A 205 43.27 -12.18 3.53
CA THR A 205 43.19 -13.56 4.00
C THR A 205 42.58 -13.65 5.40
N ALA A 206 42.89 -12.72 6.30
CA ALA A 206 42.27 -12.64 7.62
C ALA A 206 40.76 -12.40 7.52
N LEU A 207 40.32 -11.50 6.64
CA LEU A 207 38.89 -11.25 6.40
C LEU A 207 38.18 -12.49 5.83
N TYR A 208 38.80 -13.21 4.90
CA TYR A 208 38.26 -14.49 4.42
C TYR A 208 38.07 -15.49 5.55
N ARG A 209 39.07 -15.64 6.43
CA ARG A 209 38.99 -16.55 7.59
C ARG A 209 37.91 -16.11 8.58
N ILE A 210 37.71 -14.82 8.78
CA ILE A 210 36.61 -14.28 9.59
C ILE A 210 35.26 -14.65 8.96
N ALA A 211 35.09 -14.43 7.65
CA ALA A 211 33.87 -14.79 6.93
C ALA A 211 33.58 -16.29 7.05
N LYS A 212 34.59 -17.15 6.84
CA LYS A 212 34.46 -18.60 6.99
C LYS A 212 34.14 -19.02 8.42
N ALA A 213 34.71 -18.37 9.43
CA ALA A 213 34.39 -18.67 10.84
C ALA A 213 32.94 -18.30 11.19
N ILE A 214 32.44 -17.18 10.67
CA ILE A 214 31.04 -16.75 10.85
C ILE A 214 30.10 -17.75 10.18
N GLU A 215 30.44 -18.18 8.96
CA GLU A 215 29.71 -19.18 8.18
C GLU A 215 29.61 -20.53 8.89
N VAL A 216 30.75 -21.12 9.28
CA VAL A 216 30.81 -22.41 9.96
C VAL A 216 30.00 -22.37 11.26
N ARG A 217 30.10 -21.28 12.03
CA ARG A 217 29.29 -21.08 13.23
C ARG A 217 27.80 -21.05 12.92
N ALA A 218 27.39 -20.28 11.91
CA ALA A 218 26.00 -20.20 11.50
C ALA A 218 25.48 -21.57 11.01
N ALA A 219 26.28 -22.29 10.24
CA ALA A 219 25.96 -23.62 9.72
C ALA A 219 25.74 -24.62 10.86
N GLY A 220 26.64 -24.69 11.84
CA GLY A 220 26.50 -25.57 13.00
C GLY A 220 25.27 -25.24 13.85
N ILE A 221 24.97 -23.96 14.05
CA ILE A 221 23.75 -23.54 14.77
C ILE A 221 22.51 -24.01 14.00
N VAL A 222 22.46 -23.79 12.69
CA VAL A 222 21.34 -24.18 11.82
C VAL A 222 21.18 -25.69 11.70
N ALA A 223 22.27 -26.45 11.67
CA ALA A 223 22.26 -27.91 11.69
C ALA A 223 21.62 -28.45 12.98
N ALA A 224 22.10 -28.00 14.14
CA ALA A 224 21.57 -28.42 15.45
C ALA A 224 20.08 -28.07 15.62
N ALA A 225 19.74 -26.87 15.18
CA ALA A 225 18.39 -26.36 15.03
C ALA A 225 17.47 -27.27 14.20
N THR A 226 17.93 -27.64 13.00
CA THR A 226 17.19 -28.47 12.06
C THR A 226 16.95 -29.86 12.66
N LEU A 227 18.00 -30.47 13.22
CA LEU A 227 17.91 -31.77 13.88
C LEU A 227 16.93 -31.75 15.06
N ALA A 228 16.92 -30.68 15.86
CA ALA A 228 15.98 -30.52 16.97
C ALA A 228 14.52 -30.44 16.47
N LEU A 229 14.25 -29.72 15.38
CA LEU A 229 12.91 -29.64 14.78
C LEU A 229 12.43 -30.99 14.26
N LEU A 230 13.29 -31.71 13.55
CA LEU A 230 12.99 -33.06 13.04
C LEU A 230 12.73 -34.04 14.19
N THR A 231 13.47 -33.91 15.29
CA THR A 231 13.25 -34.70 16.51
C THR A 231 11.91 -34.38 17.18
N LEU A 232 11.48 -33.11 17.12
CA LEU A 232 10.18 -32.70 17.66
C LEU A 232 9.02 -33.16 16.76
N ALA A 233 9.19 -33.06 15.44
CA ALA A 233 8.25 -33.54 14.44
C ALA A 233 8.07 -35.07 14.48
N GLY A 234 9.07 -35.79 15.02
CA GLY A 234 9.08 -37.24 15.11
C GLY A 234 9.67 -37.92 13.87
N ASP A 235 10.27 -37.14 12.97
CA ASP A 235 10.97 -37.63 11.78
C ASP A 235 12.35 -38.18 12.14
N VAL A 236 12.95 -37.70 13.23
CA VAL A 236 14.15 -38.26 13.84
C VAL A 236 13.80 -38.84 15.22
N PRO A 237 14.21 -40.08 15.54
CA PRO A 237 13.95 -40.69 16.84
C PRO A 237 14.56 -39.87 17.99
N ARG A 238 13.87 -39.82 19.14
CA ARG A 238 14.47 -39.36 20.40
C ARG A 238 15.38 -40.45 20.96
N ASP A 239 16.42 -40.03 21.69
CA ASP A 239 17.49 -40.88 22.22
C ASP A 239 16.97 -42.25 22.74
N GLY A 240 17.53 -43.35 22.21
CA GLY A 240 17.23 -44.72 22.65
C GLY A 240 15.99 -45.41 22.04
N ALA A 241 15.33 -44.83 21.03
CA ALA A 241 14.26 -45.49 20.28
C ALA A 241 14.79 -46.16 18.99
N HIS A 242 14.30 -47.37 18.69
CA HIS A 242 14.72 -48.18 17.53
C HIS A 242 14.69 -47.40 16.20
N ALA A 243 15.75 -47.59 15.40
CA ALA A 243 15.90 -47.02 14.06
C ALA A 243 14.67 -47.31 13.19
N LEU A 244 14.23 -46.29 12.45
CA LEU A 244 13.12 -46.38 11.51
C LEU A 244 13.49 -47.34 10.37
N ASP A 245 12.62 -48.31 10.12
CA ASP A 245 12.80 -49.45 9.19
C ASP A 245 12.63 -49.05 7.69
N ARG A 246 12.93 -47.80 7.32
CA ARG A 246 12.65 -47.27 5.98
C ARG A 246 13.80 -46.41 5.46
N ASP A 247 14.24 -46.70 4.23
CA ASP A 247 15.01 -45.78 3.40
C ASP A 247 14.19 -44.50 3.24
N CYS A 248 14.57 -43.45 3.95
CA CYS A 248 13.84 -42.18 3.97
C CYS A 248 14.81 -41.07 3.55
N GLU A 249 14.65 -40.55 2.34
CA GLU A 249 15.31 -39.32 1.91
C GLU A 249 14.66 -38.14 2.64
N LEU A 250 15.48 -37.32 3.29
CA LEU A 250 15.04 -36.13 4.00
C LEU A 250 15.40 -34.89 3.16
N GLY A 251 14.38 -34.22 2.63
CA GLY A 251 14.55 -32.94 1.96
C GLY A 251 14.57 -31.77 2.95
N VAL A 252 15.56 -30.89 2.82
CA VAL A 252 15.60 -29.61 3.56
C VAL A 252 15.66 -28.47 2.57
N GLY A 253 14.52 -27.80 2.38
CA GLY A 253 14.45 -26.58 1.58
C GLY A 253 15.03 -25.40 2.36
N TYR A 254 15.72 -24.48 1.70
CA TYR A 254 16.23 -23.27 2.35
C TYR A 254 15.91 -22.06 1.47
N THR A 255 15.69 -20.92 2.12
CA THR A 255 15.58 -19.65 1.38
C THR A 255 16.40 -18.58 2.08
N GLY A 256 17.40 -18.04 1.40
CA GLY A 256 18.22 -16.96 1.91
C GLY A 256 19.18 -16.46 0.84
N GLY A 257 18.89 -15.33 0.20
CA GLY A 257 19.62 -14.90 -1.00
C GLY A 257 21.12 -14.67 -0.81
N CYS A 258 21.60 -14.32 0.40
CA CYS A 258 23.02 -13.97 0.59
C CYS A 258 23.84 -15.04 1.33
N ILE A 259 23.25 -15.74 2.31
CA ILE A 259 24.02 -16.70 3.13
C ILE A 259 24.45 -17.93 2.33
N VAL A 260 23.74 -18.23 1.24
CA VAL A 260 23.93 -19.42 0.42
C VAL A 260 25.13 -19.30 -0.51
N HIS A 261 25.59 -18.06 -0.68
CA HIS A 261 26.82 -17.76 -1.40
C HIS A 261 28.02 -17.78 -0.46
N PHE A 262 27.85 -17.88 0.86
CA PHE A 262 28.98 -18.08 1.76
C PHE A 262 29.67 -19.41 1.46
N GLN A 263 30.99 -19.32 1.43
CA GLN A 263 31.97 -20.24 0.86
C GLN A 263 31.47 -21.69 0.65
N ASP A 264 31.29 -22.45 1.72
CA ASP A 264 30.83 -23.85 1.70
C ASP A 264 29.60 -24.05 2.60
N TYR A 265 28.80 -23.01 2.83
CA TYR A 265 27.78 -22.98 3.89
C TYR A 265 26.82 -24.19 3.89
N LEU A 266 26.34 -24.59 2.71
CA LEU A 266 25.42 -25.74 2.59
C LEU A 266 26.12 -27.08 2.85
N GLN A 267 27.37 -27.21 2.41
CA GLN A 267 28.19 -28.40 2.69
C GLN A 267 28.51 -28.47 4.18
N ASP A 268 28.93 -27.37 4.80
CA ASP A 268 29.19 -27.31 6.24
C ASP A 268 27.93 -27.63 7.05
N CYS A 269 26.75 -27.15 6.63
CA CYS A 269 25.47 -27.51 7.26
C CYS A 269 25.21 -29.01 7.19
N GLN A 270 25.43 -29.62 6.02
CA GLN A 270 25.28 -31.06 5.82
C GLN A 270 26.22 -31.85 6.73
N ASP A 271 27.51 -31.51 6.69
CA ASP A 271 28.55 -32.18 7.46
C ASP A 271 28.25 -32.11 8.96
N PHE A 272 27.76 -30.97 9.48
CA PHE A 272 27.34 -30.86 10.87
C PHE A 272 26.11 -31.70 11.21
N ILE A 273 25.14 -31.84 10.30
CA ILE A 273 23.98 -32.72 10.53
C ILE A 273 24.45 -34.17 10.63
N ASP A 274 25.31 -34.61 9.72
CA ASP A 274 25.85 -35.97 9.68
C ASP A 274 26.71 -36.27 10.93
N GLU A 275 27.53 -35.30 11.35
CA GLU A 275 28.32 -35.40 12.58
C GLU A 275 27.42 -35.47 13.83
N LEU A 276 26.34 -34.69 13.88
CA LEU A 276 25.40 -34.74 15.00
C LEU A 276 24.61 -36.05 15.05
N LEU A 277 24.20 -36.58 13.90
CA LEU A 277 23.50 -37.86 13.79
C LEU A 277 24.42 -39.03 14.18
N SER A 278 25.64 -39.09 13.64
CA SER A 278 26.63 -40.11 13.98
C SER A 278 26.99 -40.08 15.47
N LYS A 279 27.16 -38.89 16.06
CA LYS A 279 27.37 -38.75 17.52
C LYS A 279 26.18 -39.18 18.35
N ARG A 280 24.96 -39.00 17.85
CA ARG A 280 23.72 -39.33 18.56
C ARG A 280 23.42 -40.83 18.55
N PHE A 281 23.75 -41.52 17.45
CA PHE A 281 23.37 -42.92 17.23
C PHE A 281 24.56 -43.91 17.18
N GLY A 282 25.82 -43.45 17.16
CA GLY A 282 27.02 -44.32 17.20
C GLY A 282 27.19 -45.19 15.94
N ASP A 283 27.77 -46.39 16.07
CA ASP A 283 27.86 -47.39 14.98
C ASP A 283 26.51 -48.06 14.65
N GLU A 284 25.47 -47.81 15.47
CA GLU A 284 24.05 -48.07 15.14
C GLU A 284 23.42 -46.86 14.41
N SER A 285 24.24 -45.89 13.99
CA SER A 285 23.88 -44.89 13.01
C SER A 285 23.22 -45.57 11.81
N PRO A 286 22.21 -44.95 11.18
CA PRO A 286 21.64 -45.44 9.93
C PRO A 286 22.61 -45.40 8.73
N ASP A 287 23.90 -45.69 8.94
CA ASP A 287 25.07 -45.48 8.08
C ASP A 287 25.08 -46.30 6.77
N LYS A 288 24.00 -47.00 6.41
CA LYS A 288 23.92 -47.73 5.13
C LYS A 288 22.59 -47.64 4.39
N ASN A 289 21.51 -47.20 5.04
CA ASN A 289 20.16 -47.20 4.43
C ASN A 289 19.55 -45.80 4.31
N TYR A 290 20.19 -44.78 4.89
CA TYR A 290 19.85 -43.38 4.64
C TYR A 290 20.89 -42.84 3.68
N SER A 291 20.55 -42.72 2.40
CA SER A 291 21.29 -41.84 1.50
C SER A 291 21.10 -40.40 2.02
N HIS A 292 22.01 -39.97 2.89
CA HIS A 292 22.05 -38.62 3.46
C HIS A 292 22.49 -37.60 2.39
N GLU A 293 21.72 -37.48 1.31
CA GLU A 293 21.86 -36.39 0.36
C GLU A 293 20.72 -35.41 0.63
N ILE A 294 20.96 -34.42 1.50
CA ILE A 294 20.00 -33.31 1.62
C ILE A 294 20.07 -32.53 0.32
N VAL A 295 19.03 -32.64 -0.48
CA VAL A 295 18.91 -31.92 -1.74
C VAL A 295 18.61 -30.44 -1.42
N TRP A 296 19.66 -29.63 -1.45
CA TRP A 296 19.58 -28.19 -1.27
C TRP A 296 18.99 -27.52 -2.53
N GLY A 297 17.68 -27.22 -2.51
CA GLY A 297 16.99 -26.49 -3.58
C GLY A 297 16.87 -24.98 -3.32
N TYR A 298 17.43 -24.13 -4.21
CA TYR A 298 17.19 -22.69 -4.20
C TYR A 298 15.83 -22.37 -4.84
N SER A 299 14.94 -21.68 -4.11
CA SER A 299 13.63 -21.26 -4.62
C SER A 299 13.73 -19.93 -5.38
N GLY A 300 14.17 -19.98 -6.64
CA GLY A 300 13.88 -18.94 -7.64
C GLY A 300 12.57 -19.26 -8.36
N PRO A 301 11.95 -18.30 -9.09
CA PRO A 301 10.67 -18.51 -9.76
C PRO A 301 10.68 -19.59 -10.87
N GLU A 302 11.85 -20.10 -11.30
CA GLU A 302 11.97 -21.09 -12.40
C GLU A 302 12.54 -22.46 -11.99
N SER A 303 13.02 -22.69 -10.76
CA SER A 303 13.84 -23.87 -10.41
C SER A 303 13.11 -25.07 -9.81
N LEU A 304 11.80 -24.98 -9.53
CA LEU A 304 11.05 -26.12 -8.96
C LEU A 304 10.72 -27.22 -9.98
N GLU A 305 10.61 -26.90 -11.27
CA GLU A 305 10.36 -27.91 -12.32
C GLU A 305 11.57 -28.84 -12.54
N SER A 306 12.80 -28.35 -12.38
CA SER A 306 14.01 -29.13 -12.68
C SER A 306 14.43 -30.08 -11.56
N ALA A 307 14.07 -29.78 -10.31
CA ALA A 307 14.28 -30.68 -9.16
C ALA A 307 13.26 -31.83 -9.13
N MET A 308 12.03 -31.60 -9.63
CA MET A 308 10.92 -32.57 -9.59
C MET A 308 10.93 -33.60 -10.74
N LEU A 309 11.80 -33.46 -11.75
CA LEU A 309 11.76 -34.25 -12.99
C LEU A 309 12.95 -35.20 -13.22
N ARG A 310 13.73 -35.58 -12.19
CA ARG A 310 14.76 -36.62 -12.37
C ARG A 310 14.15 -38.02 -12.17
N PRO A 311 14.13 -38.89 -13.21
CA PRO A 311 13.73 -40.28 -13.02
C PRO A 311 14.83 -41.04 -12.27
N SER A 312 14.42 -41.79 -11.27
CA SER A 312 15.22 -42.76 -10.53
C SER A 312 15.96 -43.73 -11.48
N SER A 313 17.25 -43.52 -11.70
CA SER A 313 18.13 -44.57 -12.20
C SER A 313 19.60 -44.22 -11.98
N TYR A 314 20.16 -44.67 -10.87
CA TYR A 314 21.59 -44.98 -10.81
C TYR A 314 21.82 -46.17 -9.87
N LYS A 315 21.75 -47.38 -10.44
CA LYS A 315 22.41 -48.56 -9.85
C LYS A 315 23.88 -48.49 -10.26
N ALA A 316 24.75 -48.37 -9.26
CA ALA A 316 26.17 -48.56 -9.44
C ALA A 316 26.48 -50.00 -9.88
N SER A 317 27.49 -50.16 -10.75
CA SER A 317 28.28 -51.38 -10.80
C SER A 317 29.75 -51.00 -10.90
N HIS A 318 30.44 -51.12 -9.77
CA HIS A 318 31.89 -51.26 -9.70
C HIS A 318 32.31 -52.58 -10.36
N HIS A 319 33.25 -52.54 -11.29
CA HIS A 319 34.16 -53.66 -11.54
C HIS A 319 35.59 -53.14 -11.77
N LEU A 320 36.50 -53.58 -10.90
CA LEU A 320 37.94 -53.53 -11.07
C LEU A 320 38.38 -54.40 -12.28
N HIS A 321 39.33 -53.92 -13.10
CA HIS A 321 40.67 -54.51 -13.33
C HIS A 321 41.31 -54.11 -14.68
N ARG A 322 42.64 -53.88 -14.64
CA ARG A 322 43.71 -54.10 -15.67
C ARG A 322 43.48 -53.50 -17.08
N GLY A 323 44.33 -52.64 -17.63
CA GLY A 323 45.76 -52.80 -17.94
C GLY A 323 45.93 -52.54 -19.46
N VAL A 324 46.78 -51.59 -19.86
CA VAL A 324 47.97 -51.79 -20.73
C VAL A 324 47.74 -51.53 -22.24
N ASP A 325 48.64 -50.71 -22.83
CA ASP A 325 49.04 -50.50 -24.25
C ASP A 325 48.02 -49.89 -25.24
N GLU A 326 48.33 -49.15 -26.31
CA GLU A 326 49.49 -48.45 -26.93
C GLU A 326 48.91 -47.69 -28.16
N GLU A 327 49.68 -46.73 -28.72
CA GLU A 327 49.70 -46.34 -30.15
C GLU A 327 48.45 -45.65 -30.79
N ASP A 328 48.52 -44.70 -31.73
CA ASP A 328 49.61 -43.91 -32.33
C ASP A 328 48.99 -42.80 -33.22
N GLN A 329 49.80 -41.77 -33.49
CA GLN A 329 49.91 -40.94 -34.71
C GLN A 329 48.74 -40.19 -35.39
N GLY A 330 48.99 -38.88 -35.65
CA GLY A 330 49.07 -38.40 -37.05
C GLY A 330 48.55 -37.00 -37.45
N ALA A 331 49.48 -36.05 -37.65
CA ALA A 331 49.54 -34.94 -38.63
C ALA A 331 48.39 -33.87 -38.66
N VAL A 332 48.61 -32.54 -38.47
CA VAL A 332 49.41 -31.52 -39.23
C VAL A 332 48.88 -31.36 -40.68
N THR A 333 48.35 -30.22 -41.16
CA THR A 333 49.01 -28.94 -41.58
C THR A 333 47.99 -27.83 -41.91
N GLU A 334 48.43 -26.57 -41.75
CA GLU A 334 48.24 -25.34 -42.61
C GLU A 334 46.82 -24.84 -42.93
N GLY A 335 46.49 -23.54 -43.00
CA GLY A 335 47.29 -22.32 -43.11
C GLY A 335 46.57 -21.37 -44.10
N ASP A 336 46.39 -20.12 -43.67
CA ASP A 336 46.32 -18.88 -44.45
C ASP A 336 45.01 -18.38 -45.11
N ASP A 337 44.63 -17.19 -44.61
CA ASP A 337 44.46 -15.90 -45.29
C ASP A 337 43.15 -15.41 -45.95
N GLU A 338 42.72 -14.29 -45.36
CA GLU A 338 42.39 -12.97 -45.94
C GLU A 338 41.13 -12.70 -46.80
N SER A 339 40.35 -11.76 -46.25
CA SER A 339 39.87 -10.52 -46.90
C SER A 339 38.52 -10.47 -47.64
N GLU A 340 37.69 -9.56 -47.10
CA GLU A 340 36.98 -8.45 -47.76
C GLU A 340 35.74 -8.65 -48.68
N ILE A 341 34.64 -8.01 -48.21
CA ILE A 341 33.82 -6.99 -48.91
C ILE A 341 32.64 -7.44 -49.83
N SER A 342 31.43 -7.24 -49.27
CA SER A 342 30.22 -6.54 -49.76
C SER A 342 29.30 -7.06 -50.88
N THR A 343 27.99 -6.84 -50.63
CA THR A 343 26.87 -6.47 -51.55
C THR A 343 26.41 -7.54 -52.57
N ASP A 344 25.14 -7.73 -52.94
CA ASP A 344 23.79 -7.33 -52.51
C ASP A 344 22.83 -8.07 -53.49
N LEU A 345 21.56 -8.24 -53.10
CA LEU A 345 20.33 -8.42 -53.93
C LEU A 345 19.95 -9.81 -54.53
N ASP A 346 18.83 -10.32 -53.98
CA ASP A 346 17.61 -10.98 -54.51
C ASP A 346 17.48 -11.33 -56.03
N ASP A 347 16.99 -12.55 -56.36
CA ASP A 347 15.65 -12.78 -56.97
C ASP A 347 15.24 -14.27 -57.19
N GLU A 348 13.92 -14.51 -57.16
CA GLU A 348 13.05 -15.58 -57.72
C GLU A 348 13.14 -17.11 -57.41
N GLY A 349 11.97 -17.70 -57.08
CA GLY A 349 11.63 -19.16 -57.10
C GLY A 349 11.25 -19.67 -58.52
N PRO A 350 10.60 -20.86 -58.77
CA PRO A 350 9.51 -21.50 -57.97
C PRO A 350 9.34 -23.07 -58.05
N ASN A 351 8.30 -23.59 -57.33
CA ASN A 351 7.38 -24.77 -57.55
C ASN A 351 7.82 -26.26 -57.36
N GLU A 352 7.21 -26.99 -56.39
CA GLU A 352 6.09 -27.98 -56.41
C GLU A 352 6.50 -29.39 -56.93
N GLU A 353 6.40 -30.48 -56.14
CA GLU A 353 5.21 -31.35 -55.98
C GLU A 353 5.12 -32.02 -54.57
N THR A 354 3.89 -32.24 -54.09
CA THR A 354 3.50 -32.96 -52.84
C THR A 354 2.64 -34.20 -53.21
N PRO A 355 2.12 -35.07 -52.30
CA PRO A 355 2.35 -35.29 -50.85
C PRO A 355 2.46 -36.79 -50.43
N LEU A 356 2.79 -37.07 -49.16
CA LEU A 356 1.93 -37.84 -48.22
C LEU A 356 2.58 -38.13 -46.84
N VAL A 357 1.77 -37.89 -45.80
CA VAL A 357 1.88 -38.27 -44.37
C VAL A 357 2.91 -37.53 -43.50
N ARG A 358 2.38 -36.60 -42.68
CA ARG A 358 3.11 -35.73 -41.76
C ARG A 358 2.76 -36.10 -40.30
N HIS A 359 3.71 -36.71 -39.60
CA HIS A 359 3.89 -36.59 -38.15
C HIS A 359 5.40 -36.39 -37.94
N GLN A 360 5.84 -35.14 -37.82
CA GLN A 360 7.23 -34.81 -37.49
C GLN A 360 7.29 -34.10 -36.14
N SER A 361 7.69 -34.87 -35.14
CA SER A 361 8.45 -34.40 -33.99
C SER A 361 9.83 -33.97 -34.52
N ARG A 362 10.12 -32.67 -34.57
CA ARG A 362 11.44 -32.17 -35.00
C ARG A 362 12.13 -31.47 -33.83
N ARG A 363 13.20 -32.10 -33.35
CA ARG A 363 14.28 -31.47 -32.61
C ARG A 363 14.74 -30.22 -33.36
N LEU A 364 14.78 -29.08 -32.68
CA LEU A 364 15.47 -27.88 -33.14
C LEU A 364 16.71 -27.68 -32.27
N SER A 365 17.84 -27.72 -32.96
CA SER A 365 19.18 -27.34 -32.53
C SER A 365 19.22 -25.93 -31.95
N LEU A 366 19.77 -25.83 -30.75
CA LEU A 366 20.12 -24.58 -30.06
C LEU A 366 21.34 -23.96 -30.75
N THR A 367 21.12 -22.95 -31.59
CA THR A 367 22.14 -21.96 -31.95
C THR A 367 21.93 -20.71 -31.10
N GLY A 368 23.04 -20.23 -30.54
CA GLY A 368 23.10 -19.20 -29.51
C GLY A 368 22.40 -17.90 -29.87
N ARG A 369 21.55 -17.46 -28.96
CA ARG A 369 21.14 -16.06 -28.83
C ARG A 369 21.78 -15.56 -27.54
N SER A 370 22.73 -14.65 -27.65
CA SER A 370 23.29 -13.93 -26.51
C SER A 370 22.15 -13.32 -25.69
N THR A 371 21.85 -13.92 -24.55
CA THR A 371 20.99 -13.32 -23.54
C THR A 371 21.80 -12.23 -22.87
N THR A 372 21.61 -10.99 -23.30
CA THR A 372 21.95 -9.81 -22.51
C THR A 372 21.29 -9.96 -21.14
N SER A 373 22.11 -10.15 -20.11
CA SER A 373 21.70 -10.05 -18.71
C SER A 373 21.18 -8.63 -18.49
N VAL A 374 19.86 -8.46 -18.46
CA VAL A 374 19.25 -7.19 -18.08
C VAL A 374 19.48 -7.04 -16.58
N ASP A 375 20.38 -6.13 -16.22
CA ASP A 375 20.54 -5.62 -14.86
C ASP A 375 19.17 -5.15 -14.34
N VAL A 376 18.52 -5.95 -13.49
CA VAL A 376 17.27 -5.57 -12.83
C VAL A 376 17.61 -4.54 -11.76
N THR A 377 17.65 -3.27 -12.16
CA THR A 377 17.64 -2.16 -11.21
C THR A 377 16.39 -2.27 -10.33
N PRO A 378 16.52 -2.29 -8.99
CA PRO A 378 15.37 -2.37 -8.10
C PRO A 378 14.47 -1.17 -8.34
N SER A 379 13.21 -1.43 -8.70
CA SER A 379 12.25 -0.35 -8.97
C SER A 379 12.06 0.51 -7.71
N PRO A 380 12.06 1.84 -7.83
CA PRO A 380 11.74 2.74 -6.71
C PRO A 380 10.27 2.67 -6.27
N PHE A 381 9.42 1.89 -6.97
CA PHE A 381 7.99 1.74 -6.70
C PHE A 381 7.64 0.33 -6.22
N LEU A 382 6.58 0.21 -5.42
CA LEU A 382 6.10 -1.06 -4.89
C LEU A 382 5.53 -1.96 -5.99
N ASN A 383 5.37 -3.26 -5.68
CA ASN A 383 4.81 -4.29 -6.56
C ASN A 383 5.56 -4.46 -7.90
N ASN A 384 6.90 -4.30 -7.90
CA ASN A 384 7.75 -4.45 -9.09
C ASN A 384 7.31 -3.58 -10.29
N THR A 385 6.67 -2.44 -10.02
CA THR A 385 6.15 -1.57 -11.07
C THR A 385 7.29 -0.78 -11.69
N SER A 386 7.55 -0.91 -13.00
CA SER A 386 8.60 -0.11 -13.65
C SER A 386 8.30 1.40 -13.57
N PRO A 387 9.32 2.29 -13.52
CA PRO A 387 9.11 3.73 -13.43
C PRO A 387 8.21 4.29 -14.55
N THR A 388 8.39 3.80 -15.78
CA THR A 388 7.57 4.20 -16.93
C THR A 388 6.10 3.80 -16.73
N ARG A 389 5.85 2.56 -16.29
CA ARG A 389 4.50 2.06 -16.00
C ARG A 389 3.85 2.85 -14.87
N PHE A 390 4.61 3.15 -13.81
CA PHE A 390 4.14 3.98 -12.71
C PHE A 390 3.69 5.35 -13.19
N TRP A 391 4.49 6.06 -14.01
CA TRP A 391 4.11 7.38 -14.51
C TRP A 391 2.89 7.34 -15.44
N PHE A 392 2.70 6.27 -16.22
CA PHE A 392 1.45 6.06 -16.96
C PHE A 392 0.24 5.91 -16.02
N ILE A 393 0.35 5.08 -14.97
CA ILE A 393 -0.72 4.91 -13.98
C ILE A 393 -0.97 6.22 -13.22
N PHE A 394 0.07 6.90 -12.79
CA PHE A 394 -0.05 8.10 -11.98
C PHE A 394 -0.61 9.27 -12.77
N SER A 395 -0.13 9.50 -14.00
CA SER A 395 -0.63 10.58 -14.86
C SER A 395 -2.10 10.41 -15.22
N GLN A 396 -2.56 9.18 -15.49
CA GLN A 396 -3.99 8.95 -15.74
C GLN A 396 -4.84 9.15 -14.47
N ILE A 397 -4.35 8.77 -13.28
CA ILE A 397 -5.07 9.05 -12.02
C ILE A 397 -5.21 10.56 -11.82
N LEU A 398 -4.13 11.33 -12.05
CA LEU A 398 -4.16 12.78 -11.96
C LEU A 398 -5.16 13.40 -12.95
N ALA A 399 -5.18 12.94 -14.20
CA ALA A 399 -6.13 13.40 -15.21
C ALA A 399 -7.58 13.03 -14.85
N ALA A 400 -7.84 11.81 -14.37
CA ALA A 400 -9.17 11.38 -13.96
C ALA A 400 -9.67 12.14 -12.71
N TYR A 401 -8.76 12.46 -11.79
CA TYR A 401 -9.02 13.36 -10.65
C TYR A 401 -9.39 14.76 -11.11
N PHE A 402 -8.61 15.32 -12.05
CA PHE A 402 -8.89 16.63 -12.62
C PHE A 402 -10.29 16.69 -13.22
N ILE A 403 -10.67 15.69 -14.04
CA ILE A 403 -12.00 15.60 -14.66
C ILE A 403 -13.09 15.47 -13.58
N SER A 404 -12.87 14.64 -12.57
CA SER A 404 -13.83 14.46 -11.46
C SER A 404 -14.08 15.76 -10.68
N CYS A 405 -13.01 16.54 -10.44
CA CYS A 405 -13.11 17.82 -9.74
C CYS A 405 -13.74 18.89 -10.61
N PHE A 406 -13.37 18.94 -11.89
CA PHE A 406 -13.94 19.84 -12.89
C PHE A 406 -15.45 19.63 -13.03
N ASP A 407 -15.91 18.39 -13.20
CA ASP A 407 -17.34 18.04 -13.27
C ASP A 407 -18.09 18.34 -11.96
N GLY A 408 -17.43 18.14 -10.82
CA GLY A 408 -18.01 18.46 -9.51
C GLY A 408 -18.26 19.95 -9.32
N THR A 409 -17.40 20.81 -9.87
CA THR A 409 -17.49 22.27 -9.66
C THR A 409 -18.11 23.05 -10.82
N ILE A 410 -18.28 22.44 -12.00
CA ILE A 410 -18.89 23.11 -13.16
C ILE A 410 -20.32 23.59 -12.89
N MET A 411 -21.06 22.84 -12.06
CA MET A 411 -22.42 23.20 -11.68
C MET A 411 -22.52 24.45 -10.81
N ALA A 412 -21.40 24.93 -10.25
CA ALA A 412 -21.39 26.20 -9.54
C ALA A 412 -21.70 27.40 -10.45
N SER A 413 -21.34 27.35 -11.74
CA SER A 413 -21.58 28.43 -12.70
C SER A 413 -22.67 28.09 -13.73
N SER A 414 -22.88 26.81 -14.06
CA SER A 414 -23.81 26.40 -15.11
C SER A 414 -25.23 26.05 -14.65
N HIS A 415 -25.45 25.95 -13.33
CA HIS A 415 -26.77 25.63 -12.77
C HIS A 415 -27.90 26.55 -13.28
N PRO A 416 -27.75 27.90 -13.33
CA PRO A 416 -28.81 28.78 -13.80
C PRO A 416 -29.19 28.51 -15.27
N VAL A 417 -28.18 28.33 -16.14
CA VAL A 417 -28.36 28.07 -17.57
C VAL A 417 -29.13 26.76 -17.80
N VAL A 418 -28.73 25.68 -17.14
CA VAL A 418 -29.38 24.37 -17.26
C VAL A 418 -30.81 24.40 -16.70
N SER A 419 -31.00 25.06 -15.54
CA SER A 419 -32.32 25.17 -14.91
C SER A 419 -33.33 25.93 -15.77
N SER A 420 -32.87 27.02 -16.40
CA SER A 420 -33.64 27.85 -17.32
C SER A 420 -34.02 27.08 -18.59
N TYR A 421 -33.08 26.32 -19.18
CA TYR A 421 -33.33 25.49 -20.35
C TYR A 421 -34.49 24.50 -20.15
N PHE A 422 -34.59 23.90 -18.97
CA PHE A 422 -35.67 22.95 -18.63
C PHE A 422 -36.93 23.62 -18.05
N ASN A 423 -36.97 24.95 -17.90
CA ASN A 423 -38.04 25.69 -17.23
C ASN A 423 -38.42 25.11 -15.85
N ALA A 424 -37.42 24.61 -15.11
CA ALA A 424 -37.65 23.82 -13.90
C ALA A 424 -36.72 24.23 -12.76
N SER A 425 -36.75 25.52 -12.43
CA SER A 425 -35.93 26.15 -11.38
C SER A 425 -36.09 25.50 -10.01
N ASN A 426 -37.29 25.02 -9.67
CA ASN A 426 -37.55 24.37 -8.37
C ASN A 426 -36.73 23.09 -8.16
N SER A 427 -36.39 22.39 -9.24
CA SER A 427 -35.63 21.13 -9.19
C SER A 427 -34.13 21.34 -9.38
N ALA A 428 -33.69 22.57 -9.66
CA ALA A 428 -32.29 22.87 -9.96
C ALA A 428 -31.36 22.57 -8.77
N SER A 429 -31.86 22.74 -7.55
CA SER A 429 -31.14 22.40 -6.31
C SER A 429 -30.66 20.94 -6.27
N TRP A 430 -31.31 20.05 -7.02
CA TRP A 430 -30.94 18.64 -7.11
C TRP A 430 -29.72 18.36 -7.99
N PHE A 431 -29.27 19.28 -8.85
CA PHE A 431 -28.16 19.02 -9.79
C PHE A 431 -26.84 18.72 -9.09
N SER A 432 -26.48 19.57 -8.13
CA SER A 432 -25.28 19.36 -7.30
C SER A 432 -25.57 18.39 -6.16
N THR A 433 -26.77 18.44 -5.58
CA THR A 433 -27.15 17.57 -4.46
C THR A 433 -27.10 16.09 -4.82
N ALA A 434 -27.64 15.68 -5.98
CA ALA A 434 -27.65 14.28 -6.39
C ALA A 434 -26.25 13.73 -6.64
N PHE A 435 -25.39 14.52 -7.31
CA PHE A 435 -23.98 14.19 -7.53
C PHE A 435 -23.21 14.03 -6.22
N LEU A 436 -23.35 15.01 -5.30
CA LEU A 436 -22.63 14.98 -4.03
C LEU A 436 -23.13 13.86 -3.13
N LEU A 437 -24.45 13.66 -3.03
CA LEU A 437 -25.08 12.62 -2.23
C LEU A 437 -24.58 11.23 -2.61
N THR A 438 -24.57 10.92 -3.90
CA THR A 438 -24.13 9.62 -4.42
C THR A 438 -22.62 9.46 -4.39
N SER A 439 -21.84 10.48 -4.75
CA SER A 439 -20.38 10.45 -4.58
C SER A 439 -20.01 10.14 -3.14
N SER A 440 -20.61 10.87 -2.21
CA SER A 440 -20.44 10.71 -0.77
C SER A 440 -20.82 9.31 -0.25
N ALA A 441 -21.95 8.77 -0.69
CA ALA A 441 -22.48 7.51 -0.17
C ALA A 441 -21.74 6.26 -0.69
N PHE A 442 -21.21 6.33 -1.93
CA PHE A 442 -20.59 5.18 -2.59
C PHE A 442 -19.06 5.12 -2.46
N GLN A 443 -18.39 6.22 -2.09
CA GLN A 443 -16.95 6.23 -1.82
C GLN A 443 -16.52 5.13 -0.81
N PRO A 444 -17.16 4.98 0.37
CA PRO A 444 -16.86 3.91 1.32
C PRO A 444 -16.97 2.50 0.73
N LEU A 445 -18.06 2.27 -0.01
CA LEU A 445 -18.42 0.99 -0.58
C LEU A 445 -17.40 0.53 -1.61
N LEU A 446 -17.04 1.41 -2.55
CA LEU A 446 -16.10 1.11 -3.62
C LEU A 446 -14.67 0.89 -3.08
N GLY A 447 -14.27 1.65 -2.05
CA GLY A 447 -12.99 1.44 -1.37
C GLY A 447 -12.87 0.01 -0.83
N ARG A 448 -13.88 -0.47 -0.12
CA ARG A 448 -13.87 -1.84 0.44
C ARG A 448 -14.04 -2.92 -0.60
N LEU A 449 -14.88 -2.70 -1.60
CA LEU A 449 -15.07 -3.67 -2.67
C LEU A 449 -13.75 -3.91 -3.42
N SER A 450 -12.87 -2.91 -3.45
CA SER A 450 -11.55 -3.03 -4.10
C SER A 450 -10.57 -3.91 -3.36
N ASP A 451 -10.73 -4.09 -2.04
CA ASP A 451 -9.92 -5.05 -1.28
C ASP A 451 -10.26 -6.50 -1.66
N ALA A 452 -11.46 -6.74 -2.18
CA ALA A 452 -11.95 -8.07 -2.54
C ALA A 452 -11.82 -8.39 -4.05
N LEU A 453 -12.14 -7.43 -4.92
CA LEU A 453 -12.13 -7.61 -6.38
C LEU A 453 -10.81 -7.19 -7.05
N GLY A 454 -9.90 -6.58 -6.31
CA GLY A 454 -8.71 -5.92 -6.84
C GLY A 454 -8.98 -4.48 -7.29
N ARG A 455 -7.91 -3.71 -7.48
CA ARG A 455 -8.04 -2.26 -7.77
C ARG A 455 -8.51 -1.99 -9.19
N LYS A 456 -7.94 -2.69 -10.18
CA LYS A 456 -8.17 -2.44 -11.61
C LYS A 456 -9.63 -2.54 -12.05
N PRO A 457 -10.37 -3.64 -11.84
CA PRO A 457 -11.72 -3.80 -12.40
C PRO A 457 -12.68 -2.75 -11.85
N LEU A 458 -12.54 -2.38 -10.57
CA LEU A 458 -13.37 -1.33 -9.97
C LEU A 458 -12.96 0.06 -10.43
N PHE A 459 -11.67 0.34 -10.59
CA PHE A 459 -11.22 1.65 -11.05
C PHE A 459 -11.70 1.91 -12.48
N VAL A 460 -11.51 0.95 -13.38
CA VAL A 460 -12.02 1.03 -14.76
C VAL A 460 -13.55 1.05 -14.77
N GLY A 461 -14.21 0.22 -13.94
CA GLY A 461 -15.67 0.23 -13.83
C GLY A 461 -16.23 1.58 -13.38
N ALA A 462 -15.59 2.23 -12.39
CA ALA A 462 -15.96 3.56 -11.94
C ALA A 462 -15.76 4.61 -13.04
N MET A 463 -14.67 4.54 -13.81
CA MET A 463 -14.45 5.41 -14.98
C MET A 463 -15.50 5.19 -16.07
N GLY A 464 -15.88 3.94 -16.33
CA GLY A 464 -16.92 3.58 -17.29
C GLY A 464 -18.29 4.13 -16.89
N ILE A 465 -18.67 3.96 -15.62
CA ILE A 465 -19.88 4.57 -15.05
C ILE A 465 -19.79 6.09 -15.20
N PHE A 466 -18.65 6.70 -14.88
CA PHE A 466 -18.49 8.14 -14.97
C PHE A 466 -18.62 8.66 -16.41
N ALA A 467 -17.96 8.01 -17.38
CA ALA A 467 -18.02 8.38 -18.79
C ALA A 467 -19.44 8.21 -19.37
N ALA A 468 -20.11 7.11 -19.04
CA ALA A 468 -21.49 6.88 -19.45
C ALA A 468 -22.44 7.94 -18.86
N SER A 469 -22.23 8.31 -17.60
CA SER A 469 -23.09 9.28 -16.90
C SER A 469 -22.87 10.72 -17.36
N ILE A 470 -21.63 11.11 -17.67
CA ILE A 470 -21.34 12.43 -18.27
C ILE A 470 -21.93 12.50 -19.68
N THR A 471 -21.81 11.43 -20.47
CA THR A 471 -22.45 11.33 -21.78
C THR A 471 -23.98 11.41 -21.68
N TRP A 472 -24.55 10.76 -20.67
CA TRP A 472 -25.99 10.88 -20.39
C TRP A 472 -26.37 12.32 -19.99
N SER A 473 -25.54 12.99 -19.19
CA SER A 473 -25.76 14.38 -18.79
C SER A 473 -25.72 15.34 -19.98
N SER A 474 -24.83 15.13 -20.95
CA SER A 474 -24.77 15.95 -22.17
C SER A 474 -25.96 15.72 -23.11
N LEU A 475 -26.52 14.51 -23.12
CA LEU A 475 -27.64 14.12 -23.98
C LEU A 475 -29.01 14.22 -23.29
N ALA A 476 -29.07 14.71 -22.05
CA ALA A 476 -30.30 14.72 -21.27
C ALA A 476 -31.41 15.52 -21.97
N GLY A 477 -32.57 14.86 -22.13
CA GLY A 477 -33.78 15.43 -22.73
C GLY A 477 -34.81 15.93 -21.71
N SER A 478 -34.69 15.53 -20.44
CA SER A 478 -35.55 15.99 -19.34
C SER A 478 -34.73 16.29 -18.09
N ILE A 479 -35.31 17.05 -17.17
CA ILE A 479 -34.66 17.43 -15.92
C ILE A 479 -34.47 16.23 -14.97
N GLU A 480 -35.43 15.31 -14.92
CA GLU A 480 -35.35 14.09 -14.10
C GLU A 480 -34.23 13.18 -14.63
N SER A 481 -34.14 13.06 -15.97
CA SER A 481 -33.05 12.35 -16.62
C SER A 481 -31.70 12.98 -16.30
N PHE A 482 -31.61 14.32 -16.25
CA PHE A 482 -30.39 15.03 -15.90
C PHE A 482 -30.03 14.85 -14.43
N ILE A 483 -30.99 14.94 -13.50
CA ILE A 483 -30.75 14.68 -12.07
C ILE A 483 -30.27 13.25 -11.85
N LEU A 484 -30.88 12.28 -12.55
CA LEU A 484 -30.48 10.88 -12.46
C LEU A 484 -29.07 10.67 -13.03
N SER A 485 -28.74 11.27 -14.16
CA SER A 485 -27.38 11.19 -14.71
C SER A 485 -26.35 11.83 -13.77
N ARG A 486 -26.68 12.95 -13.11
CA ARG A 486 -25.83 13.54 -12.06
C ARG A 486 -25.62 12.60 -10.88
N ALA A 487 -26.64 11.86 -10.47
CA ALA A 487 -26.52 10.84 -9.43
C ALA A 487 -25.53 9.73 -9.84
N PHE A 488 -25.60 9.21 -11.07
CA PHE A 488 -24.62 8.23 -11.53
C PHE A 488 -23.21 8.82 -11.73
N CYS A 489 -23.10 10.09 -12.16
CA CYS A 489 -21.82 10.81 -12.21
C CYS A 489 -21.15 10.84 -10.83
N GLY A 490 -21.93 11.07 -9.77
CA GLY A 490 -21.41 11.06 -8.41
C GLY A 490 -20.79 9.72 -8.02
N ILE A 491 -21.46 8.61 -8.33
CA ILE A 491 -20.93 7.24 -8.10
C ILE A 491 -19.58 7.05 -8.83
N GLY A 492 -19.52 7.42 -10.11
CA GLY A 492 -18.33 7.30 -10.92
C GLY A 492 -17.16 8.16 -10.42
N ALA A 493 -17.40 9.46 -10.22
CA ALA A 493 -16.39 10.42 -9.75
C ALA A 493 -15.88 10.06 -8.34
N GLY A 494 -16.77 9.72 -7.40
CA GLY A 494 -16.40 9.27 -6.05
C GLY A 494 -15.57 7.98 -6.06
N GLY A 495 -15.92 7.05 -6.96
CA GLY A 495 -15.18 5.82 -7.19
C GLY A 495 -13.77 6.08 -7.73
N VAL A 496 -13.64 6.87 -8.79
CA VAL A 496 -12.35 7.28 -9.39
C VAL A 496 -11.46 7.94 -8.36
N MET A 497 -12.00 8.87 -7.57
CA MET A 497 -11.25 9.54 -6.51
C MET A 497 -10.78 8.53 -5.46
N THR A 498 -11.68 7.74 -4.87
CA THR A 498 -11.32 6.79 -3.80
C THR A 498 -10.30 5.75 -4.28
N LEU A 499 -10.60 5.08 -5.39
CA LEU A 499 -9.78 3.99 -5.92
C LEU A 499 -8.45 4.50 -6.46
N GLY A 500 -8.41 5.68 -7.06
CA GLY A 500 -7.15 6.30 -7.48
C GLY A 500 -6.23 6.60 -6.30
N SER A 501 -6.77 7.08 -5.17
CA SER A 501 -5.97 7.30 -3.95
C SER A 501 -5.41 5.97 -3.41
N ILE A 502 -6.22 4.91 -3.42
CA ILE A 502 -5.81 3.57 -2.99
C ILE A 502 -4.70 3.02 -3.90
N ILE A 503 -4.84 3.13 -5.22
CA ILE A 503 -3.83 2.68 -6.19
C ILE A 503 -2.50 3.41 -5.99
N VAL A 504 -2.53 4.73 -5.77
CA VAL A 504 -1.29 5.48 -5.49
C VAL A 504 -0.66 5.04 -4.18
N SER A 505 -1.48 4.77 -3.15
CA SER A 505 -0.99 4.21 -1.89
C SER A 505 -0.30 2.85 -2.13
N ASP A 506 -0.91 1.94 -2.89
CA ASP A 506 -0.37 0.60 -3.13
C ASP A 506 0.93 0.60 -3.98
N LEU A 507 1.18 1.64 -4.78
CA LEU A 507 2.35 1.74 -5.66
C LEU A 507 3.51 2.56 -5.09
N VAL A 508 3.22 3.52 -4.21
CA VAL A 508 4.21 4.49 -3.73
C VAL A 508 4.70 4.10 -2.33
N PRO A 509 6.03 3.96 -2.12
CA PRO A 509 6.61 3.78 -0.79
C PRO A 509 6.25 4.90 0.17
N ILE A 510 6.07 4.59 1.45
CA ILE A 510 5.56 5.51 2.48
C ILE A 510 6.39 6.81 2.55
N GLU A 511 7.70 6.72 2.33
CA GLU A 511 8.66 7.82 2.37
C GLU A 511 8.37 8.88 1.30
N ASN A 512 7.93 8.42 0.13
CA ASN A 512 7.66 9.26 -1.03
C ASN A 512 6.18 9.66 -1.16
N ARG A 513 5.27 8.99 -0.44
CA ARG A 513 3.81 9.27 -0.49
C ARG A 513 3.47 10.73 -0.23
N GLY A 514 4.25 11.43 0.60
CA GLY A 514 4.09 12.86 0.83
C GLY A 514 4.15 13.67 -0.47
N ALA A 515 5.15 13.42 -1.33
CA ALA A 515 5.32 14.11 -2.61
C ALA A 515 4.23 13.76 -3.64
N TYR A 516 3.79 12.50 -3.68
CA TYR A 516 2.72 12.10 -4.61
C TYR A 516 1.35 12.64 -4.21
N GLN A 517 1.07 12.75 -2.90
CA GLN A 517 -0.12 13.41 -2.40
C GLN A 517 -0.16 14.90 -2.78
N SER A 518 1.01 15.55 -2.85
CA SER A 518 1.15 16.92 -3.31
C SER A 518 0.65 17.13 -4.74
N TYR A 519 1.06 16.27 -5.67
CA TYR A 519 0.61 16.33 -7.06
C TYR A 519 -0.90 16.09 -7.19
N ILE A 520 -1.45 15.17 -6.39
CA ILE A 520 -2.90 14.91 -6.34
C ILE A 520 -3.65 16.14 -5.86
N ASN A 521 -3.21 16.75 -4.74
CA ASN A 521 -3.85 17.95 -4.19
C ASN A 521 -3.77 19.12 -5.19
N MET A 522 -2.64 19.29 -5.88
CA MET A 522 -2.49 20.29 -6.94
C MET A 522 -3.50 20.07 -8.08
N ASN A 523 -3.63 18.85 -8.59
CA ASN A 523 -4.61 18.55 -9.64
C ASN A 523 -6.06 18.74 -9.17
N TYR A 524 -6.37 18.33 -7.95
CA TYR A 524 -7.67 18.58 -7.33
C TYR A 524 -8.00 20.07 -7.33
N GLY A 525 -7.03 20.90 -6.94
CA GLY A 525 -7.21 22.34 -6.87
C GLY A 525 -7.38 23.02 -8.24
N VAL A 526 -6.55 22.63 -9.22
CA VAL A 526 -6.61 23.16 -10.58
C VAL A 526 -7.92 22.74 -11.26
N GLY A 527 -8.32 21.47 -11.16
CA GLY A 527 -9.58 20.96 -11.73
C GLY A 527 -10.81 21.65 -11.14
N SER A 528 -10.86 21.76 -9.81
CA SER A 528 -11.95 22.45 -9.10
C SER A 528 -12.07 23.92 -9.53
N SER A 529 -10.93 24.61 -9.66
CA SER A 529 -10.85 26.01 -10.06
C SER A 529 -11.31 26.23 -11.50
N LEU A 530 -10.84 25.39 -12.44
CA LEU A 530 -11.22 25.48 -13.84
C LEU A 530 -12.71 25.19 -14.02
N GLY A 531 -13.26 24.15 -13.38
CA GLY A 531 -14.68 23.82 -13.49
C GLY A 531 -15.57 24.99 -13.06
N ALA A 532 -15.29 25.58 -11.90
CA ALA A 532 -16.04 26.73 -11.40
C ALA A 532 -15.93 27.96 -12.33
N ALA A 533 -14.75 28.22 -12.88
CA ALA A 533 -14.48 29.40 -13.70
C ALA A 533 -15.00 29.30 -15.14
N THR A 534 -14.88 28.13 -15.78
CA THR A 534 -15.16 27.99 -17.22
C THR A 534 -16.55 27.46 -17.53
N GLY A 535 -17.29 26.92 -16.55
CA GLY A 535 -18.63 26.35 -16.78
C GLY A 535 -19.57 27.31 -17.53
N GLY A 536 -19.83 28.49 -16.96
CA GLY A 536 -20.68 29.50 -17.59
C GLY A 536 -20.18 29.96 -18.98
N ALA A 537 -18.86 30.11 -19.16
CA ALA A 537 -18.30 30.53 -20.45
C ALA A 537 -18.50 29.48 -21.56
N ILE A 538 -18.43 28.19 -21.21
CA ILE A 538 -18.72 27.08 -22.14
C ILE A 538 -20.23 27.04 -22.42
N ALA A 539 -21.06 27.24 -21.39
CA ALA A 539 -22.52 27.33 -21.51
C ALA A 539 -22.94 28.36 -22.56
N ASP A 540 -22.35 29.56 -22.48
CA ASP A 540 -22.72 30.71 -23.31
C ASP A 540 -22.20 30.59 -24.75
N SER A 541 -21.03 29.96 -24.95
CA SER A 541 -20.37 29.92 -26.26
C SER A 541 -20.72 28.68 -27.10
N LEU A 542 -20.62 27.49 -26.49
CA LEU A 542 -20.81 26.21 -27.17
C LEU A 542 -22.16 25.58 -26.82
N GLY A 543 -22.80 26.03 -25.73
CA GLY A 543 -24.01 25.46 -25.18
C GLY A 543 -23.71 24.55 -23.99
N TRP A 544 -24.59 24.56 -22.99
CA TRP A 544 -24.41 23.84 -21.73
C TRP A 544 -24.16 22.32 -21.89
N ARG A 545 -24.64 21.69 -22.96
CA ARG A 545 -24.39 20.26 -23.23
C ARG A 545 -22.91 19.93 -23.43
N TRP A 546 -22.15 20.87 -24.01
CA TRP A 546 -20.73 20.70 -24.28
C TRP A 546 -19.86 20.80 -23.03
N GLU A 547 -20.37 21.38 -21.95
CA GLU A 547 -19.73 21.34 -20.63
C GLU A 547 -19.42 19.91 -20.18
N PHE A 548 -20.35 19.00 -20.46
CA PHE A 548 -20.21 17.58 -20.17
C PHE A 548 -19.56 16.84 -21.34
N GLY A 549 -19.97 17.13 -22.58
CA GLY A 549 -19.48 16.44 -23.77
C GLY A 549 -17.96 16.51 -23.94
N ILE A 550 -17.33 17.65 -23.66
CA ILE A 550 -15.88 17.84 -23.83
C ILE A 550 -15.04 16.95 -22.89
N GLN A 551 -15.60 16.51 -21.77
CA GLN A 551 -14.92 15.69 -20.77
C GLN A 551 -14.88 14.21 -21.16
N VAL A 552 -15.76 13.77 -22.06
CA VAL A 552 -15.91 12.35 -22.42
C VAL A 552 -14.67 11.80 -23.13
N PRO A 553 -14.12 12.42 -24.20
CA PRO A 553 -12.93 11.90 -24.88
C PRO A 553 -11.71 11.72 -23.95
N PRO A 554 -11.29 12.71 -23.13
CA PRO A 554 -10.14 12.52 -22.26
C PRO A 554 -10.40 11.47 -21.17
N LEU A 555 -11.64 11.34 -20.67
CA LEU A 555 -11.97 10.31 -19.69
C LEU A 555 -11.88 8.89 -20.29
N LEU A 556 -12.33 8.71 -21.54
CA LEU A 556 -12.18 7.44 -22.25
C LEU A 556 -10.71 7.08 -22.49
N ILE A 557 -9.87 8.07 -22.82
CA ILE A 557 -8.42 7.87 -22.94
C ILE A 557 -7.84 7.41 -21.60
N CYS A 558 -8.19 8.09 -20.49
CA CYS A 558 -7.73 7.69 -19.17
C CYS A 558 -8.20 6.28 -18.81
N MET A 559 -9.43 5.90 -19.19
CA MET A 559 -9.97 4.54 -18.98
C MET A 559 -9.18 3.47 -19.75
N VAL A 560 -8.82 3.74 -21.01
CA VAL A 560 -7.99 2.84 -21.83
C VAL A 560 -6.58 2.72 -21.24
N VAL A 561 -5.96 3.84 -20.84
CA VAL A 561 -4.65 3.83 -20.20
C VAL A 561 -4.70 3.06 -18.87
N ALA A 562 -5.74 3.25 -18.06
CA ALA A 562 -5.94 2.50 -16.82
C ALA A 562 -6.10 0.99 -17.07
N TRP A 563 -6.86 0.62 -18.11
CA TRP A 563 -7.03 -0.78 -18.51
C TRP A 563 -5.73 -1.46 -18.94
N ILE A 564 -4.83 -0.74 -19.61
CA ILE A 564 -3.56 -1.29 -20.09
C ILE A 564 -2.48 -1.23 -19.00
N ALA A 565 -2.34 -0.09 -18.33
CA ALA A 565 -1.22 0.18 -17.44
C ALA A 565 -1.38 -0.46 -16.05
N ILE A 566 -2.59 -0.52 -15.48
CA ILE A 566 -2.79 -1.04 -14.12
C ILE A 566 -2.66 -2.58 -14.14
N PRO A 567 -1.82 -3.17 -13.26
CA PRO A 567 -1.73 -4.62 -13.09
C PRO A 567 -3.06 -5.23 -12.61
N ASP A 568 -3.40 -6.42 -13.12
CA ASP A 568 -4.63 -7.15 -12.78
C ASP A 568 -4.64 -7.64 -11.32
N ASP A 569 -3.47 -7.90 -10.78
CA ASP A 569 -3.19 -8.40 -9.44
C ASP A 569 -3.05 -7.29 -8.38
N LEU A 570 -3.08 -6.02 -8.79
CA LEU A 570 -2.89 -4.90 -7.88
C LEU A 570 -3.99 -4.87 -6.81
N GLY A 571 -3.58 -4.92 -5.54
CA GLY A 571 -4.46 -4.87 -4.37
C GLY A 571 -5.14 -6.19 -3.99
N ILE A 572 -4.91 -7.28 -4.71
CA ILE A 572 -5.47 -8.60 -4.39
C ILE A 572 -4.56 -9.28 -3.36
N GLN A 573 -5.07 -9.49 -2.14
CA GLN A 573 -4.38 -10.32 -1.14
C GLN A 573 -4.81 -11.79 -1.32
N GLY A 574 -4.04 -12.56 -2.11
CA GLY A 574 -4.26 -14.00 -2.33
C GLY A 574 -4.74 -14.36 -3.74
N GLN A 575 -5.36 -15.54 -3.91
CA GLN A 575 -5.92 -15.97 -5.20
C GLN A 575 -7.05 -15.03 -5.67
N ARG A 576 -7.11 -14.76 -6.99
CA ARG A 576 -8.18 -13.97 -7.63
C ARG A 576 -9.52 -14.67 -7.43
N LYS A 577 -10.27 -14.25 -6.41
CA LYS A 577 -11.60 -14.82 -6.11
C LYS A 577 -12.55 -14.47 -7.25
N SER A 578 -13.41 -15.40 -7.62
CA SER A 578 -14.54 -15.11 -8.51
C SER A 578 -15.34 -13.93 -7.95
N VAL A 579 -15.88 -13.06 -8.82
CA VAL A 579 -16.72 -11.92 -8.42
C VAL A 579 -17.80 -12.36 -7.42
N TRP A 580 -18.35 -13.55 -7.62
CA TRP A 580 -19.34 -14.17 -6.73
C TRP A 580 -18.80 -14.60 -5.36
N GLN A 581 -17.57 -15.10 -5.28
CA GLN A 581 -16.92 -15.44 -3.99
C GLN A 581 -16.49 -14.18 -3.24
N ALA A 582 -15.97 -13.18 -3.94
CA ALA A 582 -15.64 -11.88 -3.37
C ALA A 582 -16.89 -11.18 -2.81
N LEU A 583 -18.03 -11.23 -3.52
CA LEU A 583 -19.33 -10.74 -3.03
C LEU A 583 -19.85 -11.50 -1.80
N ARG A 584 -19.49 -12.78 -1.64
CA ARG A 584 -19.96 -13.64 -0.55
C ARG A 584 -19.18 -13.42 0.76
N GLU A 585 -17.90 -13.03 0.67
CA GLU A 585 -17.06 -12.64 1.81
C GLU A 585 -17.11 -11.14 2.13
N PHE A 586 -17.61 -10.33 1.20
CA PHE A 586 -17.84 -8.91 1.41
C PHE A 586 -18.85 -8.71 2.54
N ASP A 587 -18.56 -7.79 3.47
CA ASP A 587 -19.53 -7.38 4.49
C ASP A 587 -20.62 -6.52 3.85
N PHE A 588 -21.53 -7.21 3.17
CA PHE A 588 -22.68 -6.60 2.52
C PHE A 588 -23.60 -5.96 3.55
N ARG A 589 -23.67 -6.52 4.77
CA ARG A 589 -24.55 -6.01 5.84
C ARG A 589 -24.01 -4.68 6.38
N GLY A 590 -22.76 -4.64 6.82
CA GLY A 590 -22.12 -3.42 7.30
C GLY A 590 -22.08 -2.34 6.22
N SER A 591 -21.77 -2.71 4.97
CA SER A 591 -21.68 -1.76 3.86
C SER A 591 -23.03 -1.17 3.50
N LEU A 592 -24.06 -2.01 3.39
CA LEU A 592 -25.41 -1.55 3.09
C LEU A 592 -25.94 -0.66 4.23
N LEU A 593 -25.70 -1.03 5.49
CA LEU A 593 -26.12 -0.23 6.64
C LEU A 593 -25.40 1.12 6.67
N LEU A 594 -24.09 1.15 6.41
CA LEU A 594 -23.30 2.38 6.37
C LEU A 594 -23.77 3.31 5.24
N THR A 595 -23.89 2.78 4.01
CA THR A 595 -24.37 3.55 2.86
C THR A 595 -25.80 4.05 3.12
N THR A 596 -26.69 3.21 3.66
CA THR A 596 -28.07 3.62 3.99
C THR A 596 -28.10 4.70 5.07
N ALA A 597 -27.29 4.57 6.13
CA ALA A 597 -27.21 5.57 7.20
C ALA A 597 -26.71 6.92 6.65
N ILE A 598 -25.63 6.91 5.87
CA ILE A 598 -25.07 8.11 5.24
C ILE A 598 -26.07 8.76 4.29
N THR A 599 -26.67 7.99 3.37
CA THR A 599 -27.67 8.51 2.43
C THR A 599 -28.86 9.08 3.17
N SER A 600 -29.37 8.40 4.20
CA SER A 600 -30.55 8.82 4.95
C SER A 600 -30.30 10.10 5.75
N VAL A 601 -29.13 10.25 6.39
CA VAL A 601 -28.82 11.47 7.13
C VAL A 601 -28.62 12.66 6.18
N ILE A 602 -27.90 12.49 5.07
CA ILE A 602 -27.73 13.57 4.09
C ILE A 602 -29.09 13.97 3.54
N LEU A 603 -29.89 13.00 3.10
CA LEU A 603 -31.20 13.25 2.51
C LEU A 603 -32.13 13.98 3.49
N GLY A 604 -32.18 13.53 4.74
CA GLY A 604 -32.97 14.18 5.80
C GLY A 604 -32.52 15.62 6.07
N LEU A 605 -31.21 15.86 6.19
CA LEU A 605 -30.66 17.18 6.47
C LEU A 605 -30.75 18.15 5.29
N THR A 606 -30.57 17.66 4.06
CA THR A 606 -30.64 18.49 2.86
C THR A 606 -32.07 18.86 2.47
N LEU A 607 -33.05 17.98 2.76
CA LEU A 607 -34.46 18.24 2.47
C LEU A 607 -35.16 19.00 3.59
N GLY A 608 -34.86 18.68 4.84
CA GLY A 608 -35.52 19.24 6.02
C GLY A 608 -35.28 20.74 6.18
N GLY A 609 -36.37 21.52 6.19
CA GLY A 609 -36.33 22.98 6.37
C GLY A 609 -35.86 23.77 5.14
N ASN A 610 -35.28 23.08 4.15
CA ASN A 610 -34.79 23.67 2.90
C ASN A 610 -35.81 23.50 1.77
N VAL A 611 -35.94 22.28 1.25
CA VAL A 611 -36.85 21.94 0.14
C VAL A 611 -38.25 21.58 0.67
N MET A 612 -38.30 20.86 1.79
CA MET A 612 -39.54 20.37 2.39
C MET A 612 -39.65 20.77 3.86
N PRO A 613 -40.86 20.95 4.40
CA PRO A 613 -41.07 21.15 5.83
C PRO A 613 -40.48 20.00 6.65
N TRP A 614 -40.02 20.29 7.86
CA TRP A 614 -39.54 19.29 8.82
C TRP A 614 -40.56 18.20 9.14
N SER A 615 -41.86 18.52 9.05
CA SER A 615 -42.96 17.59 9.25
C SER A 615 -43.23 16.67 8.05
N HIS A 616 -42.55 16.89 6.91
CA HIS A 616 -42.81 16.10 5.71
C HIS A 616 -42.41 14.63 5.93
N PRO A 617 -43.26 13.65 5.55
CA PRO A 617 -43.01 12.23 5.82
C PRO A 617 -41.65 11.73 5.33
N ILE A 618 -41.17 12.20 4.17
CA ILE A 618 -39.86 11.81 3.62
C ILE A 618 -38.72 12.25 4.55
N VAL A 619 -38.77 13.48 5.08
CA VAL A 619 -37.71 14.00 5.99
C VAL A 619 -37.68 13.18 7.27
N ILE A 620 -38.85 12.96 7.88
CA ILE A 620 -38.97 12.16 9.10
C ILE A 620 -38.51 10.72 8.85
N ALA A 621 -38.97 10.11 7.75
CA ALA A 621 -38.60 8.74 7.38
C ALA A 621 -37.08 8.60 7.19
N SER A 622 -36.43 9.53 6.51
CA SER A 622 -34.97 9.53 6.35
C SER A 622 -34.24 9.67 7.69
N LEU A 623 -34.68 10.56 8.58
CA LEU A 623 -34.04 10.74 9.89
C LEU A 623 -34.27 9.54 10.82
N VAL A 624 -35.47 8.96 10.82
CA VAL A 624 -35.77 7.73 11.56
C VAL A 624 -34.97 6.55 11.01
N LEU A 625 -34.87 6.43 9.68
CA LEU A 625 -34.06 5.40 9.04
C LEU A 625 -32.59 5.53 9.45
N PHE A 626 -32.03 6.75 9.49
CA PHE A 626 -30.69 6.99 10.03
C PHE A 626 -30.58 6.60 11.51
N ALA A 627 -31.53 7.03 12.35
CA ALA A 627 -31.53 6.74 13.78
C ALA A 627 -31.58 5.24 14.09
N ILE A 628 -32.12 4.42 13.19
CA ILE A 628 -32.14 2.95 13.29
C ILE A 628 -30.88 2.33 12.67
N THR A 629 -30.54 2.71 11.44
CA THR A 629 -29.47 2.08 10.65
C THR A 629 -28.08 2.39 11.20
N PHE A 630 -27.85 3.57 11.80
CA PHE A 630 -26.54 3.92 12.33
C PHE A 630 -26.16 3.15 13.61
N PRO A 631 -27.01 3.03 14.64
CA PRO A 631 -26.73 2.13 15.76
C PRO A 631 -26.64 0.66 15.34
N LEU A 632 -27.48 0.23 14.40
CA LEU A 632 -27.45 -1.12 13.87
C LEU A 632 -26.13 -1.39 13.11
N PHE A 633 -25.63 -0.41 12.37
CA PHE A 633 -24.31 -0.45 11.74
C PHE A 633 -23.23 -0.66 12.80
N ILE A 634 -23.14 0.20 13.83
CA ILE A 634 -22.13 0.06 14.89
C ILE A 634 -22.23 -1.31 15.57
N TRP A 635 -23.45 -1.77 15.83
CA TRP A 635 -23.67 -3.09 16.41
C TRP A 635 -23.14 -4.18 15.50
N VAL A 636 -23.57 -4.28 14.23
CA VAL A 636 -23.10 -5.29 13.27
C VAL A 636 -21.57 -5.24 13.14
N GLU A 637 -21.01 -4.04 13.02
CA GLU A 637 -19.59 -3.81 12.85
C GLU A 637 -18.75 -4.36 14.02
N SER A 638 -19.32 -4.36 15.23
CA SER A 638 -18.64 -4.87 16.42
C SER A 638 -18.47 -6.41 16.43
N TRP A 639 -19.21 -7.14 15.59
CA TRP A 639 -19.16 -8.61 15.52
C TRP A 639 -18.51 -9.15 14.24
N VAL A 640 -18.34 -8.33 13.20
CA VAL A 640 -17.82 -8.77 11.91
C VAL A 640 -16.30 -9.00 12.00
N HIS A 641 -15.83 -10.11 11.43
CA HIS A 641 -14.42 -10.50 11.49
C HIS A 641 -13.48 -9.59 10.67
N LYS A 642 -14.02 -8.94 9.63
CA LYS A 642 -13.34 -7.95 8.78
C LYS A 642 -14.17 -6.66 8.67
N PRO A 643 -14.27 -5.86 9.74
CA PRO A 643 -15.10 -4.66 9.76
C PRO A 643 -14.61 -3.64 8.72
N ILE A 644 -15.55 -2.99 8.03
CA ILE A 644 -15.43 -1.82 7.16
C ILE A 644 -14.82 -0.61 7.88
N MET A 645 -15.19 -0.43 9.14
CA MET A 645 -14.69 0.57 10.06
C MET A 645 -14.16 -0.16 11.30
N PRO A 646 -12.86 -0.47 11.35
CA PRO A 646 -12.28 -1.16 12.49
C PRO A 646 -12.38 -0.26 13.72
N LEU A 647 -13.32 -0.57 14.61
CA LEU A 647 -13.64 0.27 15.76
C LEU A 647 -12.43 0.46 16.70
N HIS A 648 -11.50 -0.50 16.73
CA HIS A 648 -10.27 -0.39 17.51
C HIS A 648 -9.36 0.79 17.07
N LEU A 649 -9.43 1.24 15.81
CA LEU A 649 -8.66 2.39 15.31
C LEU A 649 -9.20 3.74 15.80
N ILE A 650 -10.46 3.78 16.23
CA ILE A 650 -11.16 5.02 16.64
C ILE A 650 -11.30 5.18 18.16
N TYR A 651 -10.81 4.23 18.97
CA TYR A 651 -10.91 4.30 20.43
C TYR A 651 -9.61 4.69 21.16
N LYS A 652 -8.43 4.47 20.57
CA LYS A 652 -7.14 4.73 21.24
C LYS A 652 -6.37 5.87 20.58
N ALA A 653 -5.88 6.81 21.39
CA ALA A 653 -4.92 7.82 20.95
C ALA A 653 -3.55 7.16 20.66
N PRO A 654 -2.75 7.66 19.69
CA PRO A 654 -2.99 8.85 18.88
C PRO A 654 -3.86 8.63 17.62
N ARG A 655 -4.14 7.36 17.25
CA ARG A 655 -4.85 7.01 16.00
C ARG A 655 -6.25 7.61 15.93
N ALA A 656 -7.05 7.45 16.99
CA ALA A 656 -8.40 8.00 17.09
C ALA A 656 -8.43 9.52 16.87
N ASN A 657 -7.50 10.24 17.50
CA ASN A 657 -7.40 11.69 17.42
C ASN A 657 -7.07 12.16 16.00
N LEU A 658 -6.18 11.44 15.29
CA LEU A 658 -5.82 11.75 13.90
C LEU A 658 -6.99 11.51 12.95
N VAL A 659 -7.72 10.39 13.11
CA VAL A 659 -8.93 10.09 12.32
C VAL A 659 -10.01 11.15 12.54
N ALA A 660 -10.32 11.48 13.79
CA ALA A 660 -11.31 12.48 14.15
C ALA A 660 -10.93 13.88 13.64
N SER A 661 -9.67 14.30 13.83
CA SER A 661 -9.19 15.60 13.35
C SER A 661 -9.28 15.72 11.83
N ASN A 662 -8.93 14.66 11.09
CA ASN A 662 -9.02 14.62 9.63
C ASN A 662 -10.49 14.68 9.14
N ALA A 663 -11.42 14.01 9.82
CA ALA A 663 -12.85 14.12 9.54
C ALA A 663 -13.40 15.53 9.79
N ILE A 664 -13.03 16.13 10.93
CA ILE A 664 -13.43 17.51 11.27
C ILE A 664 -12.85 18.51 10.26
N ALA A 665 -11.59 18.35 9.87
CA ALA A 665 -10.96 19.19 8.84
C ALA A 665 -11.73 19.13 7.52
N ALA A 666 -12.16 17.93 7.11
CA ALA A 666 -12.96 17.73 5.91
C ALA A 666 -14.36 18.34 6.00
N LEU A 667 -14.99 18.27 7.17
CA LEU A 667 -16.28 18.91 7.47
C LEU A 667 -16.18 20.43 7.34
N ILE A 668 -15.19 21.05 8.00
CA ILE A 668 -15.00 22.51 7.95
C ILE A 668 -14.66 22.94 6.52
N ALA A 669 -13.74 22.24 5.85
CA ALA A 669 -13.34 22.58 4.49
C ALA A 669 -14.52 22.57 3.52
N ASN A 670 -15.39 21.56 3.56
CA ASN A 670 -16.57 21.51 2.70
C ASN A 670 -17.65 22.51 3.12
N SER A 671 -17.81 22.76 4.41
CA SER A 671 -18.71 23.83 4.89
C SER A 671 -18.29 25.19 4.34
N ILE A 672 -16.99 25.50 4.33
CA ILE A 672 -16.49 26.75 3.77
C ILE A 672 -16.65 26.77 2.24
N LEU A 673 -16.25 25.68 1.56
CA LEU A 673 -16.30 25.58 0.10
C LEU A 673 -17.70 25.82 -0.47
N PHE A 674 -18.75 25.34 0.21
CA PHE A 674 -20.14 25.52 -0.24
C PHE A 674 -20.72 26.90 0.11
N ASN A 675 -20.33 27.50 1.22
CA ASN A 675 -20.98 28.73 1.71
C ASN A 675 -20.29 30.02 1.29
N ILE A 676 -19.01 29.99 0.91
CA ILE A 676 -18.30 31.19 0.43
C ILE A 676 -18.80 31.70 -0.92
N PRO A 677 -19.03 30.83 -1.94
CA PRO A 677 -19.67 31.28 -3.18
C PRO A 677 -21.03 31.91 -2.92
N LEU A 678 -21.79 31.36 -1.97
CA LEU A 678 -23.08 31.91 -1.58
C LEU A 678 -22.92 33.29 -0.93
N TYR A 679 -21.90 33.53 -0.10
CA TYR A 679 -21.60 34.86 0.43
C TYR A 679 -21.29 35.86 -0.70
N PHE A 680 -20.45 35.49 -1.66
CA PHE A 680 -20.09 36.37 -2.77
C PHE A 680 -21.28 36.67 -3.69
N GLN A 681 -22.19 35.72 -3.90
CA GLN A 681 -23.35 35.91 -4.76
C GLN A 681 -24.50 36.61 -4.04
N ALA A 682 -24.86 36.18 -2.83
CA ALA A 682 -26.03 36.70 -2.12
C ALA A 682 -25.75 37.99 -1.36
N VAL A 683 -24.54 38.17 -0.80
CA VAL A 683 -24.19 39.36 0.01
C VAL A 683 -23.45 40.41 -0.82
N LEU A 684 -22.46 40.00 -1.61
CA LEU A 684 -21.70 40.94 -2.45
C LEU A 684 -22.33 41.16 -3.83
N LEU A 685 -23.40 40.44 -4.16
CA LEU A 685 -24.11 40.55 -5.45
C LEU A 685 -23.18 40.37 -6.66
N THR A 686 -22.17 39.52 -6.52
CA THR A 686 -21.24 39.21 -7.61
C THR A 686 -21.74 38.04 -8.44
N THR A 687 -21.30 37.95 -9.69
CA THR A 687 -21.67 36.83 -10.56
C THR A 687 -21.07 35.52 -10.08
N ALA A 688 -21.69 34.40 -10.47
CA ALA A 688 -21.17 33.05 -10.19
C ALA A 688 -19.72 32.89 -10.70
N THR A 689 -19.43 33.39 -11.90
CA THR A 689 -18.08 33.39 -12.49
C THR A 689 -17.07 34.15 -11.64
N SER A 690 -17.39 35.37 -11.20
CA SER A 690 -16.49 36.14 -10.34
C SER A 690 -16.27 35.47 -8.98
N SER A 691 -17.34 34.88 -8.42
CA SER A 691 -17.29 34.13 -7.18
C SER A 691 -16.37 32.91 -7.28
N GLY A 692 -16.48 32.15 -8.37
CA GLY A 692 -15.59 31.02 -8.66
C GLY A 692 -14.13 31.44 -8.85
N LEU A 693 -13.87 32.52 -9.59
CA LEU A 693 -12.53 33.07 -9.79
C LEU A 693 -11.84 33.46 -8.47
N ARG A 694 -12.60 33.97 -7.49
CA ARG A 694 -12.08 34.31 -6.16
C ARG A 694 -11.65 33.09 -5.34
N LEU A 695 -12.15 31.89 -5.65
CA LEU A 695 -11.77 30.65 -4.97
C LEU A 695 -10.46 30.04 -5.50
N ILE A 696 -9.98 30.49 -6.66
CA ILE A 696 -8.76 29.95 -7.28
C ILE A 696 -7.55 30.17 -6.37
N ILE A 697 -7.36 31.38 -5.86
CA ILE A 697 -6.19 31.72 -5.03
C ILE A 697 -6.16 30.89 -3.72
N PRO A 698 -7.25 30.82 -2.93
CA PRO A 698 -7.32 29.93 -1.77
C PRO A 698 -7.02 28.46 -2.11
N THR A 699 -7.55 27.97 -3.23
CA THR A 699 -7.36 26.58 -3.68
C THR A 699 -5.90 26.27 -4.08
N ILE A 700 -5.24 27.22 -4.74
CA ILE A 700 -3.80 27.16 -5.03
C ILE A 700 -3.01 27.19 -3.72
N ALA A 701 -3.39 28.04 -2.76
CA ALA A 701 -2.72 28.11 -1.47
C ALA A 701 -2.83 26.81 -0.66
N ALA A 702 -4.00 26.18 -0.64
CA ALA A 702 -4.19 24.87 -0.03
C ALA A 702 -3.29 23.81 -0.68
N SER A 703 -3.27 23.77 -2.01
CA SER A 703 -2.43 22.86 -2.80
C SER A 703 -0.93 23.08 -2.56
N ALA A 704 -0.48 24.34 -2.59
CA ALA A 704 0.92 24.72 -2.37
C ALA A 704 1.37 24.37 -0.94
N THR A 705 0.51 24.66 0.05
CA THR A 705 0.78 24.33 1.46
C THR A 705 0.78 22.82 1.69
N GLY A 706 -0.13 22.08 1.04
CA GLY A 706 -0.13 20.62 1.08
C GLY A 706 1.13 20.02 0.49
N THR A 707 1.59 20.58 -0.63
CA THR A 707 2.86 20.21 -1.26
C THR A 707 4.04 20.45 -0.33
N PHE A 708 4.12 21.66 0.22
CA PHE A 708 5.13 22.04 1.20
C PHE A 708 5.12 21.11 2.42
N THR A 709 3.93 20.73 2.91
CA THR A 709 3.79 19.83 4.06
C THR A 709 4.39 18.46 3.80
N GLY A 710 4.12 17.87 2.63
CA GLY A 710 4.72 16.59 2.22
C GLY A 710 6.24 16.64 2.27
N PHE A 711 6.85 17.60 1.56
CA PHE A 711 8.31 17.75 1.52
C PHE A 711 8.92 18.11 2.88
N ALA A 712 8.29 19.02 3.63
CA ALA A 712 8.79 19.46 4.92
C ALA A 712 8.75 18.34 5.95
N VAL A 713 7.75 17.45 5.92
CA VAL A 713 7.72 16.26 6.79
C VAL A 713 8.81 15.27 6.39
N THR A 714 8.99 14.99 5.09
CA THR A 714 10.07 14.12 4.60
C THR A 714 11.45 14.62 5.03
N TYR A 715 11.69 15.94 4.97
CA TYR A 715 12.96 16.53 5.37
C TYR A 715 13.15 16.60 6.90
N THR A 716 12.12 17.05 7.63
CA THR A 716 12.24 17.30 9.09
C THR A 716 12.06 16.03 9.93
N GLY A 717 11.40 15.01 9.40
CA GLY A 717 10.99 13.81 10.13
C GLY A 717 9.99 14.07 11.26
N ARG A 718 9.40 15.27 11.35
CA ARG A 718 8.50 15.66 12.45
C ARG A 718 7.05 15.75 11.98
N LEU A 719 6.19 14.93 12.58
CA LEU A 719 4.79 14.78 12.17
C LEU A 719 3.80 15.66 12.95
N LYS A 720 4.20 16.19 14.10
CA LYS A 720 3.30 16.93 15.00
C LYS A 720 3.01 18.37 14.55
N TRP A 721 4.04 19.09 14.12
CA TRP A 721 3.91 20.51 13.79
C TRP A 721 2.95 20.79 12.61
N PRO A 722 2.89 19.99 11.52
CA PRO A 722 1.96 20.28 10.43
C PRO A 722 0.51 20.13 10.89
N VAL A 723 0.19 19.06 11.63
CA VAL A 723 -1.17 18.82 12.12
C VAL A 723 -1.62 19.94 13.07
N GLN A 724 -0.71 20.42 13.94
CA GLN A 724 -1.00 21.53 14.85
C GLN A 724 -1.19 22.87 14.11
N ILE A 725 -0.25 23.25 13.24
CA ILE A 725 -0.34 24.48 12.45
C ILE A 725 -1.60 24.44 11.59
N GLY A 726 -1.89 23.31 10.93
CA GLY A 726 -3.07 23.15 10.11
C GLY A 726 -4.36 23.40 10.89
N THR A 727 -4.47 22.82 12.08
CA THR A 727 -5.66 22.99 12.95
C THR A 727 -5.81 24.44 13.44
N ILE A 728 -4.71 25.09 13.81
CA ILE A 728 -4.71 26.50 14.25
C ILE A 728 -5.06 27.45 13.09
N CYS A 729 -4.48 27.23 11.91
CA CYS A 729 -4.79 28.01 10.71
C CYS A 729 -6.25 27.86 10.29
N THR A 730 -6.82 26.65 10.35
CA THR A 730 -8.25 26.41 10.11
C THR A 730 -9.11 27.18 11.12
N LEU A 731 -8.76 27.15 12.42
CA LEU A 731 -9.47 27.91 13.45
C LEU A 731 -9.44 29.42 13.18
N ILE A 732 -8.24 29.99 12.93
CA ILE A 732 -8.07 31.41 12.58
C ILE A 732 -8.90 31.76 11.34
N GLY A 733 -8.88 30.91 10.31
CA GLY A 733 -9.67 31.08 9.10
C GLY A 733 -11.16 31.13 9.38
N THR A 734 -11.69 30.21 10.17
CA THR A 734 -13.12 30.21 10.54
C THR A 734 -13.52 31.43 11.37
N ILE A 735 -12.64 31.94 12.24
CA ILE A 735 -12.86 33.18 13.00
C ILE A 735 -12.90 34.40 12.07
N GLY A 736 -11.96 34.47 11.13
CA GLY A 736 -11.94 35.51 10.10
C GLY A 736 -13.20 35.50 9.24
N LEU A 737 -13.66 34.30 8.84
CA LEU A 737 -14.89 34.13 8.06
C LEU A 737 -16.15 34.55 8.82
N ALA A 738 -16.26 34.24 10.11
CA ALA A 738 -17.36 34.73 10.94
C ALA A 738 -17.35 36.26 11.10
N SER A 739 -16.18 36.88 10.96
CA SER A 739 -15.99 38.33 11.04
C SER A 739 -16.12 39.04 9.70
N LEU A 740 -16.55 38.34 8.64
CA LEU A 740 -16.80 38.96 7.33
C LEU A 740 -17.82 40.09 7.43
N GLN A 741 -17.48 41.20 6.78
CA GLN A 741 -18.31 42.39 6.63
C GLN A 741 -18.52 42.67 5.14
N ARG A 742 -19.60 43.39 4.84
CA ARG A 742 -19.84 43.99 3.54
C ARG A 742 -18.88 45.19 3.37
N ASP A 743 -18.47 45.50 2.14
CA ASP A 743 -17.59 46.64 1.78
C ASP A 743 -16.09 46.51 2.08
N LEU A 744 -15.59 45.31 2.35
CA LEU A 744 -14.15 45.08 2.35
C LEU A 744 -13.56 45.14 0.92
N PRO A 745 -12.31 45.59 0.74
CA PRO A 745 -11.62 45.46 -0.54
C PRO A 745 -11.48 44.00 -0.98
N SER A 746 -11.53 43.72 -2.29
CA SER A 746 -11.47 42.36 -2.86
C SER A 746 -10.31 41.50 -2.31
N TRP A 747 -9.14 42.10 -2.10
CA TRP A 747 -7.95 41.42 -1.59
C TRP A 747 -8.09 40.99 -0.11
N VAL A 748 -8.92 41.68 0.68
CA VAL A 748 -9.17 41.34 2.08
C VAL A 748 -9.99 40.05 2.18
N TYR A 749 -10.99 39.86 1.32
CA TYR A 749 -11.73 38.59 1.26
C TYR A 749 -10.81 37.40 0.97
N LEU A 750 -9.87 37.57 0.03
CA LEU A 750 -8.86 36.56 -0.27
C LEU A 750 -7.99 36.29 0.95
N PHE A 751 -7.49 37.35 1.61
CA PHE A 751 -6.65 37.22 2.80
C PHE A 751 -7.37 36.50 3.96
N ILE A 752 -8.67 36.73 4.15
CA ILE A 752 -9.47 36.05 5.17
C ILE A 752 -9.66 34.56 4.84
N LEU A 753 -9.73 34.20 3.55
CA LEU A 753 -9.86 32.80 3.11
C LEU A 753 -8.55 32.01 3.26
N MET A 754 -7.39 32.67 3.12
CA MET A 754 -6.08 32.03 3.10
C MET A 754 -5.79 31.14 4.31
N PRO A 755 -6.00 31.56 5.57
CA PRO A 755 -5.72 30.71 6.73
C PRO A 755 -6.49 29.38 6.72
N SER A 756 -7.75 29.37 6.31
CA SER A 756 -8.54 28.13 6.22
C SER A 756 -7.99 27.16 5.18
N SER A 757 -7.53 27.68 4.04
CA SER A 757 -6.96 26.91 2.94
C SER A 757 -5.55 26.39 3.26
N ILE A 758 -4.70 27.23 3.86
CA ILE A 758 -3.40 26.83 4.40
C ILE A 758 -3.58 25.75 5.47
N GLY A 759 -4.60 25.91 6.33
CA GLY A 759 -4.98 24.95 7.35
C GLY A 759 -5.27 23.56 6.78
N GLN A 760 -6.11 23.52 5.74
CA GLN A 760 -6.42 22.31 4.98
C GLN A 760 -5.16 21.65 4.39
N GLY A 761 -4.28 22.46 3.77
CA GLY A 761 -3.03 22.00 3.18
C GLY A 761 -2.09 21.34 4.19
N PHE A 762 -1.98 21.85 5.42
CA PHE A 762 -1.19 21.21 6.47
C PHE A 762 -1.86 19.97 7.08
N GLN A 763 -3.19 20.02 7.29
CA GLN A 763 -3.90 18.96 8.01
C GLN A 763 -4.01 17.66 7.21
N PHE A 764 -4.38 17.67 5.92
CA PHE A 764 -4.64 16.43 5.20
C PHE A 764 -3.38 15.57 4.98
N PRO A 765 -2.27 16.07 4.41
CA PRO A 765 -1.03 15.30 4.31
C PRO A 765 -0.44 15.01 5.68
N GLY A 766 -0.52 15.96 6.63
CA GLY A 766 0.01 15.80 7.99
C GLY A 766 -0.66 14.66 8.76
N THR A 767 -1.99 14.61 8.80
CA THR A 767 -2.75 13.54 9.47
C THR A 767 -2.58 12.20 8.77
N PHE A 768 -2.49 12.20 7.44
CA PHE A 768 -2.20 11.00 6.65
C PHE A 768 -0.83 10.40 7.00
N MET A 769 0.24 11.18 6.94
CA MET A 769 1.58 10.68 7.30
C MET A 769 1.67 10.31 8.79
N ALA A 770 1.02 11.08 9.66
CA ALA A 770 1.01 10.82 11.10
C ALA A 770 0.33 9.49 11.46
N ILE A 771 -0.77 9.14 10.79
CA ILE A 771 -1.50 7.91 11.10
C ILE A 771 -0.75 6.68 10.59
N LEU A 772 -0.12 6.78 9.42
CA LEU A 772 0.76 5.73 8.87
C LEU A 772 1.93 5.48 9.81
N ALA A 773 2.60 6.54 10.28
CA ALA A 773 3.74 6.40 11.20
C ALA A 773 3.36 5.91 12.61
N ALA A 774 2.11 6.09 13.02
CA ALA A 774 1.59 5.61 14.31
C ALA A 774 0.97 4.21 14.25
N SER A 775 1.08 3.53 13.10
CA SER A 775 0.46 2.23 12.83
C SER A 775 1.48 1.23 12.33
N ASP A 776 1.23 -0.06 12.61
CA ASP A 776 2.13 -1.13 12.21
C ASP A 776 2.05 -1.36 10.69
N GLN A 777 3.13 -1.87 10.09
CA GLN A 777 3.22 -2.06 8.63
C GLN A 777 2.11 -2.98 8.09
N SER A 778 1.71 -3.98 8.89
CA SER A 778 0.60 -4.89 8.58
C SER A 778 -0.77 -4.22 8.56
N GLU A 779 -0.94 -3.10 9.27
CA GLU A 779 -2.21 -2.37 9.40
C GLU A 779 -2.33 -1.18 8.44
N GLN A 780 -1.29 -0.88 7.65
CA GLN A 780 -1.20 0.35 6.83
C GLN A 780 -2.37 0.51 5.85
N ALA A 781 -2.75 -0.56 5.16
CA ALA A 781 -3.86 -0.54 4.22
C ALA A 781 -5.19 -0.25 4.93
N VAL A 782 -5.42 -0.90 6.07
CA VAL A 782 -6.64 -0.76 6.89
C VAL A 782 -6.75 0.64 7.49
N VAL A 783 -5.63 1.18 7.98
CA VAL A 783 -5.56 2.52 8.56
C VAL A 783 -5.77 3.60 7.50
N THR A 784 -5.18 3.42 6.33
CA THR A 784 -5.36 4.32 5.18
C THR A 784 -6.82 4.37 4.75
N SER A 785 -7.44 3.21 4.50
CA SER A 785 -8.84 3.14 4.08
C SER A 785 -9.79 3.69 5.16
N THR A 786 -9.51 3.44 6.44
CA THR A 786 -10.27 4.02 7.57
C THR A 786 -10.15 5.54 7.62
N LEU A 787 -8.95 6.10 7.48
CA LEU A 787 -8.75 7.55 7.46
C LEU A 787 -9.47 8.21 6.28
N MET A 788 -9.43 7.59 5.10
CA MET A 788 -10.13 8.05 3.89
C MET A 788 -11.65 8.00 4.08
N LEU A 789 -12.17 6.91 4.63
CA LEU A 789 -13.58 6.74 4.96
C LEU A 789 -14.09 7.86 5.86
N TRP A 790 -13.40 8.13 6.97
CA TRP A 790 -13.75 9.20 7.90
C TRP A 790 -13.58 10.59 7.30
N ARG A 791 -12.60 10.79 6.40
CA ARG A 791 -12.50 12.04 5.64
C ARG A 791 -13.74 12.26 4.81
N SER A 792 -14.12 11.25 4.02
CA SER A 792 -15.29 11.29 3.15
C SER A 792 -16.53 11.65 3.97
N LEU A 793 -16.81 10.92 5.06
CA LEU A 793 -17.87 11.23 6.02
C LEU A 793 -17.85 12.68 6.51
N GLY A 794 -16.67 13.23 6.81
CA GLY A 794 -16.50 14.63 7.15
C GLY A 794 -16.95 15.57 6.02
N GLN A 795 -16.50 15.33 4.79
CA GLN A 795 -16.89 16.13 3.62
C GLN A 795 -18.42 16.16 3.46
N VAL A 796 -19.03 14.98 3.51
CA VAL A 796 -20.48 14.78 3.45
C VAL A 796 -21.21 15.63 4.49
N LEU A 797 -20.85 15.42 5.76
CA LEU A 797 -21.51 16.07 6.88
C LEU A 797 -21.28 17.58 6.85
N GLY A 798 -20.16 18.05 6.31
CA GLY A 798 -19.89 19.48 6.11
C GLY A 798 -20.91 20.14 5.20
N VAL A 799 -21.18 19.55 4.03
CA VAL A 799 -22.19 20.08 3.11
C VAL A 799 -23.58 20.05 3.73
N ALA A 800 -23.98 18.89 4.27
CA ALA A 800 -25.32 18.70 4.80
C ALA A 800 -25.60 19.59 6.04
N SER A 801 -24.69 19.62 7.01
CA SER A 801 -24.86 20.41 8.24
C SER A 801 -24.75 21.91 8.01
N SER A 802 -23.88 22.36 7.11
CA SER A 802 -23.77 23.80 6.81
C SER A 802 -24.98 24.30 6.01
N SER A 803 -25.47 23.52 5.04
CA SER A 803 -26.70 23.82 4.32
C SER A 803 -27.91 23.87 5.26
N LEU A 804 -28.02 22.93 6.19
CA LEU A 804 -29.03 22.92 7.24
C LEU A 804 -29.03 24.23 8.03
N VAL A 805 -27.86 24.64 8.54
CA VAL A 805 -27.73 25.86 9.36
C VAL A 805 -28.08 27.08 8.53
N VAL A 806 -27.49 27.25 7.34
CA VAL A 806 -27.79 28.41 6.47
C VAL A 806 -29.27 28.49 6.16
N GLN A 807 -29.92 27.41 5.73
CA GLN A 807 -31.29 27.49 5.26
C GLN A 807 -32.30 27.76 6.37
N ASN A 808 -32.11 27.15 7.54
CA ASN A 808 -32.99 27.40 8.69
C ASN A 808 -32.74 28.80 9.29
N ALA A 809 -31.48 29.22 9.38
CA ALA A 809 -31.12 30.55 9.84
C ALA A 809 -31.62 31.64 8.88
N LEU A 810 -31.45 31.43 7.57
CA LEU A 810 -31.93 32.35 6.54
C LEU A 810 -33.44 32.52 6.63
N PHE A 811 -34.21 31.44 6.78
CA PHE A 811 -35.66 31.54 6.95
C PHE A 811 -36.05 32.32 8.22
N HIS A 812 -35.32 32.12 9.32
CA HIS A 812 -35.52 32.86 10.57
C HIS A 812 -35.22 34.36 10.39
N TYR A 813 -34.06 34.71 9.83
CA TYR A 813 -33.64 36.10 9.65
C TYR A 813 -34.46 36.82 8.58
N LEU A 814 -34.86 36.14 7.50
CA LEU A 814 -35.78 36.69 6.52
C LEU A 814 -37.12 37.06 7.16
N LYS A 815 -37.65 36.21 8.05
CA LYS A 815 -38.85 36.56 8.82
C LYS A 815 -38.61 37.75 9.76
N GLN A 816 -37.41 37.89 10.30
CA GLN A 816 -37.11 38.96 11.25
C GLN A 816 -36.86 40.32 10.58
N PHE A 817 -36.13 40.34 9.47
CA PHE A 817 -35.64 41.57 8.83
C PHE A 817 -36.47 42.04 7.66
N VAL A 818 -37.15 41.14 6.93
CA VAL A 818 -38.01 41.55 5.80
C VAL A 818 -39.33 42.09 6.33
N THR A 819 -39.62 43.35 6.04
CA THR A 819 -40.82 44.06 6.51
C THR A 819 -41.58 44.68 5.33
N GLY A 820 -42.86 44.34 5.16
CA GLY A 820 -43.72 44.88 4.10
C GLY A 820 -44.90 43.93 3.80
N GLU A 821 -45.83 44.38 2.97
CA GLU A 821 -47.00 43.59 2.55
C GLU A 821 -46.58 42.37 1.69
N ASP A 822 -45.55 42.53 0.86
CA ASP A 822 -45.04 41.47 -0.04
C ASP A 822 -44.04 40.49 0.63
N ARG A 823 -43.93 40.53 1.97
CA ARG A 823 -42.91 39.78 2.72
C ARG A 823 -42.87 38.30 2.37
N ASP A 824 -44.01 37.62 2.42
CA ASP A 824 -44.04 36.16 2.24
C ASP A 824 -43.70 35.75 0.80
N GLU A 825 -44.06 36.58 -0.19
CA GLU A 825 -43.70 36.35 -1.59
C GLU A 825 -42.21 36.59 -1.84
N ILE A 826 -41.64 37.65 -1.27
CA ILE A 826 -40.19 37.94 -1.37
C ILE A 826 -39.38 36.82 -0.70
N ILE A 827 -39.80 36.37 0.49
CA ILE A 827 -39.15 35.25 1.18
C ILE A 827 -39.17 33.99 0.31
N ARG A 828 -40.27 33.71 -0.39
CA ARG A 828 -40.36 32.57 -1.30
C ARG A 828 -39.39 32.71 -2.49
N ARG A 829 -39.46 33.83 -3.22
CA ARG A 829 -38.64 34.09 -4.42
C ARG A 829 -37.14 34.02 -4.14
N VAL A 830 -36.70 34.64 -3.06
CA VAL A 830 -35.28 34.70 -2.67
C VAL A 830 -34.74 33.34 -2.24
N ARG A 831 -35.56 32.52 -1.57
CA ARG A 831 -35.16 31.16 -1.19
C ARG A 831 -35.13 30.20 -2.38
N GLU A 832 -35.95 30.46 -3.41
CA GLU A 832 -35.95 29.70 -4.66
C GLU A 832 -34.72 30.04 -5.54
N SER A 833 -34.34 31.32 -5.62
CA SER A 833 -33.15 31.75 -6.38
C SER A 833 -32.45 32.96 -5.78
N VAL A 834 -31.13 32.85 -5.65
CA VAL A 834 -30.24 33.94 -5.19
C VAL A 834 -30.19 35.09 -6.21
N GLU A 835 -30.44 34.83 -7.49
CA GLU A 835 -30.44 35.86 -8.54
C GLU A 835 -31.60 36.84 -8.41
N GLU A 836 -32.71 36.43 -7.79
CA GLU A 836 -33.87 37.30 -7.56
C GLU A 836 -33.53 38.49 -6.65
N ILE A 837 -32.50 38.37 -5.80
CA ILE A 837 -32.02 39.46 -4.92
C ILE A 837 -31.68 40.71 -5.74
N ILE A 838 -31.10 40.53 -6.93
CA ILE A 838 -30.71 41.63 -7.82
C ILE A 838 -31.93 42.35 -8.42
N LYS A 839 -33.07 41.65 -8.54
CA LYS A 839 -34.31 42.18 -9.11
C LYS A 839 -35.21 42.88 -8.08
N LEU A 840 -34.95 42.66 -6.79
CA LEU A 840 -35.72 43.28 -5.70
C LEU A 840 -35.49 44.80 -5.63
N GLU A 841 -36.52 45.52 -5.17
CA GLU A 841 -36.40 46.92 -4.80
C GLU A 841 -35.29 47.14 -3.75
N PRO A 842 -34.61 48.30 -3.74
CA PRO A 842 -33.47 48.55 -2.85
C PRO A 842 -33.75 48.27 -1.37
N LYS A 843 -34.98 48.60 -0.90
CA LYS A 843 -35.40 48.36 0.48
C LYS A 843 -35.40 46.88 0.84
N TYR A 844 -36.07 46.05 0.04
CA TYR A 844 -36.16 44.61 0.29
C TYR A 844 -34.83 43.89 0.02
N ARG A 845 -34.07 44.37 -0.97
CA ARG A 845 -32.74 43.87 -1.29
C ARG A 845 -31.81 43.95 -0.08
N GLU A 846 -31.77 45.10 0.60
CA GLU A 846 -30.91 45.29 1.77
C GLU A 846 -31.31 44.37 2.95
N GLN A 847 -32.61 44.25 3.22
CA GLN A 847 -33.14 43.37 4.27
C GLN A 847 -32.81 41.89 4.01
N VAL A 848 -32.90 41.48 2.74
CA VAL A 848 -32.55 40.13 2.30
C VAL A 848 -31.05 39.89 2.44
N ILE A 849 -30.20 40.83 2.01
CA ILE A 849 -28.74 40.71 2.13
C ILE A 849 -28.32 40.57 3.60
N LEU A 850 -28.88 41.40 4.49
CA LEU A 850 -28.64 41.29 5.94
C LEU A 850 -29.05 39.92 6.50
N SER A 851 -30.12 39.33 5.96
CA SER A 851 -30.57 37.98 6.34
C SER A 851 -29.58 36.90 5.91
N TYR A 852 -29.05 37.00 4.69
CA TYR A 852 -27.99 36.10 4.21
C TYR A 852 -26.69 36.26 4.99
N GLU A 853 -26.27 37.50 5.26
CA GLU A 853 -25.07 37.81 6.04
C GLU A 853 -25.16 37.16 7.43
N ALA A 854 -26.28 37.33 8.13
CA ALA A 854 -26.50 36.75 9.45
C ALA A 854 -26.53 35.21 9.43
N ALA A 855 -27.19 34.60 8.43
CA ALA A 855 -27.26 33.15 8.28
C ALA A 855 -25.88 32.52 7.99
N LEU A 856 -25.09 33.14 7.12
CA LEU A 856 -23.74 32.71 6.78
C LEU A 856 -22.78 32.92 7.97
N ARG A 857 -22.88 34.06 8.66
CA ARG A 857 -22.11 34.31 9.90
C ARG A 857 -22.38 33.25 10.96
N LEU A 858 -23.63 32.87 11.19
CA LEU A 858 -23.96 31.80 12.13
C LEU A 858 -23.31 30.46 11.74
N THR A 859 -23.31 30.14 10.44
CA THR A 859 -22.68 28.92 9.93
C THR A 859 -21.17 28.90 10.16
N PHE A 860 -20.48 30.03 9.97
CA PHE A 860 -19.06 30.14 10.28
C PHE A 860 -18.80 30.09 11.79
N ILE A 861 -19.69 30.62 12.63
CA ILE A 861 -19.61 30.48 14.09
C ILE A 861 -19.71 29.01 14.50
N CYS A 862 -20.63 28.24 13.93
CA CYS A 862 -20.70 26.79 14.16
C CYS A 862 -19.38 26.10 13.74
N CYS A 863 -18.77 26.51 12.63
CA CYS A 863 -17.45 25.99 12.21
C CYS A 863 -16.34 26.32 13.23
N ILE A 864 -16.37 27.47 13.90
CA ILE A 864 -15.41 27.82 14.97
C ILE A 864 -15.48 26.82 16.13
N VAL A 865 -16.70 26.48 16.58
CA VAL A 865 -16.90 25.52 17.68
C VAL A 865 -16.31 24.16 17.30
N VAL A 866 -16.56 23.71 16.07
CA VAL A 866 -16.04 22.45 15.55
C VAL A 866 -14.50 22.49 15.37
N ALA A 867 -13.95 23.63 14.93
CA ALA A 867 -12.51 23.84 14.81
C ALA A 867 -11.80 23.83 16.18
N LEU A 868 -12.41 24.44 17.21
CA LEU A 868 -11.93 24.40 18.59
C LEU A 868 -11.87 22.96 19.12
N ALA A 869 -12.92 22.16 18.86
CA ALA A 869 -12.92 20.75 19.23
C ALA A 869 -11.74 19.98 18.57
N SER A 870 -11.47 20.24 17.28
CA SER A 870 -10.31 19.66 16.59
C SER A 870 -8.98 20.07 17.25
N ALA A 871 -8.83 21.35 17.62
CA ALA A 871 -7.62 21.84 18.30
C ALA A 871 -7.40 21.14 19.65
N LEU A 872 -8.45 20.97 20.45
CA LEU A 872 -8.39 20.27 21.74
C LEU A 872 -7.97 18.80 21.60
N ILE A 873 -8.40 18.13 20.52
CA ILE A 873 -8.03 16.74 20.22
C ILE A 873 -6.58 16.62 19.73
N VAL A 874 -6.08 17.61 18.98
CA VAL A 874 -4.76 17.60 18.31
C VAL A 874 -3.61 18.04 19.21
N VAL A 875 -3.80 19.08 20.04
CA VAL A 875 -2.74 19.63 20.90
C VAL A 875 -2.05 18.58 21.80
N PRO A 876 -2.77 17.67 22.49
CA PRO A 876 -2.15 16.70 23.39
C PRO A 876 -1.51 15.50 22.68
N ILE A 877 -1.66 15.36 21.36
CA ILE A 877 -1.17 14.19 20.63
C ILE A 877 0.37 14.09 20.75
N LYS A 878 0.85 12.88 21.04
CA LYS A 878 2.25 12.49 20.94
C LYS A 878 2.43 11.63 19.69
N LEU A 879 3.30 12.05 18.78
CA LEU A 879 3.60 11.34 17.53
C LEU A 879 5.06 10.92 17.49
N PRO A 880 5.37 9.77 16.86
CA PRO A 880 6.75 9.34 16.63
C PRO A 880 7.48 10.31 15.69
N ARG A 881 8.82 10.30 15.75
CA ARG A 881 9.67 11.00 14.77
C ARG A 881 10.10 9.99 13.70
N LEU A 882 10.03 10.38 12.44
CA LEU A 882 10.56 9.58 11.34
C LEU A 882 12.10 9.65 11.39
N GLY A 883 12.78 8.52 11.19
CA GLY A 883 14.24 8.47 11.10
C GLY A 883 14.70 9.27 9.88
N VAL A 884 15.33 10.43 10.10
CA VAL A 884 15.81 11.27 9.00
C VAL A 884 17.04 10.61 8.40
N ARG A 885 16.92 10.14 7.15
CA ARG A 885 18.08 9.80 6.31
C ARG A 885 18.86 11.09 6.12
N LYS A 886 20.04 11.20 6.73
CA LYS A 886 21.00 12.26 6.39
C LYS A 886 21.39 12.03 4.93
N HIS A 887 20.83 12.80 4.00
CA HIS A 887 21.44 12.97 2.69
C HIS A 887 22.84 13.55 2.95
N LYS A 888 23.87 12.73 2.73
CA LYS A 888 25.25 13.17 2.59
C LYS A 888 25.44 13.69 1.17
#